data_AF-A0A3M1MRN3-F1
#
_entry.id   AF-A0A3M1MRN3-F1
#
_cell.length_a   1.000
_cell.length_b   1.000
_cell.length_c   1.000
_cell.angle_alpha   90.00
_cell.angle_beta   90.00
_cell.angle_gamma   90.00
#
_symmetry.space_group_name_H-M   'P 1'
#
loop_
_entity.id
_entity.type
_entity.pdbx_description
1 polymer ?
#
loop_
_entity_poly.entity_id
_entity_poly.type
_entity_poly.pdbx_seq_one_letter_code
_entity_poly.pdbx_strand_id
1 'polypeptide(L)'
;MADNTRNPQGEVTGDNTGRPEVAKAAVVDGVIQVPAAGSELVQVEVVDVDLLLTFADGHRVVIPNGALDALGGPGQAVLFVDAPDAGPGTAVDTASLKDLFKLVGLTRISEAGSVQLVSDSVDLHGAEPTPPPQVEESGGEESFIPPTPPVEPVPLSGRDPGQGGVEPPRELIEPVEFDPVEPDIVPRPSVYRPGQKVINTEPVVRLDAALTPDDVINIAESGGNVTVTGSVSGTAAVGDTVELTVNGQRYSGIVADDMTFAIDVAGSDLVADGDKRIDARIQVDGKEGTDSDPYSVDLTPPTPTVAIDVVTDDGVVNLAESATDVVVRGMAGGDAQPGDRITLTVNGHDYSGLVRPDGSFRIDVAGADLVADSDQTIDARIDSVDAAGNPGSASAGGGFAVDLDPPVPSVSLDPNLTGDGLINAAEAAGPVTVTGSVGGDAAPGDRIVVQVNGKDFIGTVTGGGFAVSIPGSDLVADADHRIEVRVESVDAAGNPGTATDSLSYGVDTSVPVPTIDLDAVVTADDIINIAEAAGDVAITGSTGGDARPGDVVTLTVNGVDYAGLVRADGSFSINVAGADLVADADHVIDATVVAVSASGNPGMATDSEGYGIDVTAPVPTLTLDANVTADDVVNIAEAAGTVAVTGSAGGDALPGDQVRLDINGQAYFGQVAADGSFRILVPGADLAADPDGTIAAALTTFDAAGNPGSATTSDGFTVDTVAPAPGISLDANITADDIINISEAGGLVTVTGTVTGEFNPGDQVTLTLKNGVFTGIAVGSVQADGRFAIDVAGSDLVTDADLVIEARIDTVDTAGNPGA
;
A
#
# COMPACT_ATOMS: atom_id res chain seq x y z
N MET A 1 42.21 9.51 37.63
CA MET A 1 41.65 10.67 38.37
C MET A 1 40.93 11.51 37.32
N ALA A 2 39.63 11.78 37.37
CA ALA A 2 38.70 11.84 38.48
C ALA A 2 37.39 11.09 38.17
N ASP A 3 36.74 10.70 39.26
CA ASP A 3 35.38 10.19 39.41
C ASP A 3 34.37 11.32 39.18
N ASN A 4 33.24 11.04 38.50
CA ASN A 4 32.01 11.82 38.66
C ASN A 4 30.77 10.99 38.26
N THR A 5 30.25 10.27 39.25
CA THR A 5 28.82 10.11 39.61
C THR A 5 27.75 10.22 38.51
N ARG A 6 27.04 9.11 38.28
CA ARG A 6 25.72 9.05 37.62
C ARG A 6 24.67 9.82 38.44
N ASN A 7 23.95 10.75 37.80
CA ASN A 7 22.67 11.30 38.26
C ASN A 7 21.51 10.48 37.62
N PRO A 8 20.40 10.14 38.30
CA PRO A 8 19.31 9.33 37.73
C PRO A 8 18.35 10.11 36.80
N GLN A 9 18.66 11.35 36.43
CA GLN A 9 17.87 12.17 35.52
C GLN A 9 18.81 12.68 34.42
N GLY A 10 18.63 12.19 33.20
CA GLY A 10 19.54 12.40 32.07
C GLY A 10 19.52 13.81 31.49
N GLU A 11 20.04 14.79 32.23
CA GLU A 11 20.33 16.12 31.70
C GLU A 11 21.79 16.20 31.23
N VAL A 12 22.00 16.51 29.94
CA VAL A 12 23.30 16.87 29.38
C VAL A 12 23.40 18.39 29.38
N THR A 13 24.41 18.94 30.05
CA THR A 13 24.77 20.37 30.00
C THR A 13 25.52 20.69 28.70
N GLY A 14 24.98 21.58 27.87
CA GLY A 14 25.59 22.02 26.60
C GLY A 14 26.82 22.93 26.74
N ASP A 15 27.69 22.91 25.72
CA ASP A 15 28.79 23.87 25.56
C ASP A 15 28.38 25.07 24.67
N ASN A 16 28.89 26.25 24.99
CA ASN A 16 28.58 27.52 24.31
C ASN A 16 29.35 27.68 22.99
N THR A 17 29.13 26.81 21.99
CA THR A 17 29.83 26.90 20.69
C THR A 17 28.97 27.29 19.48
N GLY A 18 27.69 27.60 19.65
CA GLY A 18 26.85 28.08 18.53
C GLY A 18 26.65 27.03 17.41
N ARG A 19 26.85 25.75 17.72
CA ARG A 19 26.39 24.62 16.91
C ARG A 19 24.97 24.23 17.36
N PRO A 20 24.09 23.76 16.46
CA PRO A 20 22.76 23.30 16.84
C PRO A 20 22.87 22.18 17.87
N GLU A 21 22.23 22.36 19.03
CA GLU A 21 22.13 21.30 20.03
C GLU A 21 21.26 20.19 19.47
N VAL A 22 21.84 18.98 19.38
CA VAL A 22 21.11 17.76 19.07
C VAL A 22 20.66 17.15 20.40
N ALA A 23 19.40 17.35 20.76
CA ALA A 23 18.81 16.70 21.93
C ALA A 23 18.32 15.30 21.54
N LYS A 24 18.66 14.30 22.37
CA LYS A 24 18.12 12.95 22.23
C LYS A 24 16.83 12.87 23.02
N ALA A 25 15.72 12.57 22.37
CA ALA A 25 14.42 12.54 23.05
C ALA A 25 14.38 11.39 24.07
N ALA A 26 13.88 11.67 25.28
CA ALA A 26 13.66 10.67 26.31
C ALA A 26 12.22 10.15 26.23
N VAL A 27 12.06 8.83 26.30
CA VAL A 27 10.74 8.20 26.46
C VAL A 27 10.48 8.09 27.96
N VAL A 28 9.49 8.82 28.44
CA VAL A 28 9.02 8.74 29.84
C VAL A 28 7.53 8.43 29.80
N ASP A 29 7.12 7.31 30.40
CA ASP A 29 5.72 6.88 30.50
C ASP A 29 4.96 6.82 29.15
N GLY A 30 5.62 6.35 28.10
CA GLY A 30 4.99 6.21 26.77
C GLY A 30 4.86 7.51 25.98
N VAL A 31 5.42 8.61 26.48
CA VAL A 31 5.39 9.92 25.83
C VAL A 31 6.82 10.34 25.47
N ILE A 32 7.04 10.66 24.20
CA ILE A 32 8.28 11.31 23.76
C ILE A 32 8.18 12.78 24.16
N GLN A 33 8.91 13.17 25.20
CA GLN A 33 8.96 14.57 25.62
C GLN A 33 10.07 15.29 24.85
N VAL A 34 9.66 16.19 23.97
CA VAL A 34 10.58 17.15 23.35
C VAL A 34 10.70 18.35 24.30
N PRO A 35 11.91 18.76 24.73
CA PRO A 35 12.09 19.94 25.56
C PRO A 35 11.50 21.15 24.85
N ALA A 36 10.62 21.88 25.53
CA ALA A 36 9.92 23.02 24.97
C ALA A 36 10.90 24.17 24.63
N ALA A 37 11.44 24.16 23.42
CA ALA A 37 11.84 25.38 22.74
C ALA A 37 10.63 25.81 21.90
N GLY A 38 10.12 27.03 22.12
CA GLY A 38 8.90 27.55 21.50
C GLY A 38 9.08 27.89 20.01
N SER A 39 9.46 26.91 19.20
CA SER A 39 9.75 27.05 17.78
C SER A 39 8.91 26.09 16.96
N GLU A 40 8.42 26.60 15.82
CA GLU A 40 7.62 25.86 14.86
C GLU A 40 8.46 24.71 14.24
N LEU A 41 7.87 23.52 14.08
CA LEU A 41 8.51 22.42 13.37
C LEU A 41 8.54 22.75 11.87
N VAL A 42 9.74 22.88 11.29
CA VAL A 42 9.89 23.31 9.89
C VAL A 42 10.37 22.21 8.96
N GLN A 43 10.98 21.15 9.49
CA GLN A 43 11.51 20.06 8.65
C GLN A 43 11.57 18.73 9.41
N VAL A 44 11.26 17.64 8.69
CA VAL A 44 11.43 16.26 9.14
C VAL A 44 12.27 15.52 8.11
N GLU A 45 13.38 14.93 8.54
CA GLU A 45 14.29 14.16 7.69
C GLU A 45 14.55 12.77 8.32
N VAL A 46 14.89 11.80 7.49
CA VAL A 46 15.41 10.50 7.95
C VAL A 46 16.91 10.49 7.69
N VAL A 47 17.71 10.30 8.74
CA VAL A 47 19.17 10.28 8.67
C VAL A 47 19.66 9.00 9.33
N ASP A 48 20.35 8.14 8.58
CA ASP A 48 20.89 6.86 9.07
C ASP A 48 19.89 6.07 9.93
N VAL A 49 18.68 5.87 9.40
CA VAL A 49 17.51 5.18 9.99
C VAL A 49 16.86 5.83 11.23
N ASP A 50 17.38 6.96 11.71
CA ASP A 50 16.76 7.76 12.78
C ASP A 50 15.88 8.88 12.20
N LEU A 51 14.86 9.32 12.96
CA LEU A 51 14.04 10.48 12.59
C LEU A 51 14.66 11.76 13.15
N LEU A 52 14.97 12.72 12.27
CA LEU A 52 15.50 14.04 12.63
C LEU A 52 14.41 15.11 12.46
N LEU A 53 14.08 15.78 13.56
CA LEU A 53 13.17 16.93 13.58
C LEU A 53 13.99 18.22 13.65
N THR A 54 13.71 19.17 12.77
CA THR A 54 14.33 20.51 12.78
C THR A 54 13.28 21.58 13.03
N PHE A 55 13.55 22.45 13.99
CA PHE A 55 12.67 23.55 14.39
C PHE A 55 13.15 24.89 13.84
N ALA A 56 12.24 25.85 13.72
CA ALA A 56 12.45 27.15 13.10
C ALA A 56 13.58 27.98 13.75
N ASP A 57 13.90 27.72 15.01
CA ASP A 57 14.99 28.35 15.75
C ASP A 57 16.36 27.66 15.55
N GLY A 58 16.40 26.59 14.76
CA GLY A 58 17.60 25.82 14.45
C GLY A 58 17.89 24.64 15.38
N HIS A 59 17.05 24.39 16.40
CA HIS A 59 17.18 23.19 17.24
C HIS A 59 16.85 21.92 16.45
N ARG A 60 17.55 20.83 16.79
CA ARG A 60 17.38 19.53 16.14
C ARG A 60 17.17 18.43 17.17
N VAL A 61 16.18 17.56 16.94
CA VAL A 61 15.86 16.43 17.82
C VAL A 61 15.97 15.14 17.02
N VAL A 62 16.72 14.19 17.55
CA VAL A 62 16.88 12.86 16.94
C VAL A 62 16.04 11.84 17.72
N ILE A 63 15.17 11.13 17.01
CA ILE A 63 14.41 9.99 17.50
C ILE A 63 15.06 8.72 16.95
N PRO A 64 15.73 7.92 17.79
CA PRO A 64 16.41 6.71 17.32
C PRO A 64 15.44 5.67 16.77
N ASN A 65 15.87 4.93 15.75
CA ASN A 65 15.16 3.76 15.26
C ASN A 65 14.91 2.75 16.40
N GLY A 66 13.67 2.29 16.56
CA GLY A 66 13.25 1.40 17.66
C GLY A 66 12.83 2.09 18.97
N ALA A 67 12.91 3.43 19.09
CA ALA A 67 12.34 4.14 20.25
C ALA A 67 10.79 4.03 20.32
N LEU A 68 10.13 3.82 19.18
CA LEU A 68 8.69 3.50 19.12
C LEU A 68 8.37 2.06 19.56
N ASP A 69 9.31 1.12 19.43
CA ASP A 69 9.10 -0.26 19.90
C ASP A 69 9.07 -0.35 21.44
N ALA A 70 9.66 0.64 22.13
CA ALA A 70 9.59 0.76 23.59
C ALA A 70 8.22 1.21 24.12
N LEU A 71 7.28 1.61 23.24
CA LEU A 71 5.92 2.04 23.61
C LEU A 71 4.94 0.89 23.90
N GLY A 72 5.35 -0.37 23.70
CA GLY A 72 4.73 -1.54 24.32
C GLY A 72 3.19 -1.62 24.25
N GLY A 73 2.62 -1.83 23.06
CA GLY A 73 1.23 -2.26 22.88
C GLY A 73 0.46 -1.49 21.80
N PRO A 74 -0.59 -2.09 21.20
CA PRO A 74 -1.37 -1.44 20.16
C PRO A 74 -2.21 -0.29 20.74
N GLY A 75 -2.05 0.91 20.18
CA GLY A 75 -3.01 2.01 20.37
C GLY A 75 -2.66 3.16 21.32
N GLN A 76 -1.39 3.54 21.52
CA GLN A 76 -1.08 4.82 22.19
C GLN A 76 -0.92 5.96 21.18
N ALA A 77 -1.74 7.00 21.32
CA ALA A 77 -1.72 8.20 20.49
C ALA A 77 -0.48 9.06 20.79
N VAL A 78 0.20 9.52 19.74
CA VAL A 78 1.26 10.53 19.84
C VAL A 78 0.60 11.91 19.80
N LEU A 79 0.64 12.63 20.91
CA LEU A 79 0.03 13.95 21.07
C LEU A 79 1.02 15.05 20.62
N PHE A 80 0.69 15.76 19.55
CA PHE A 80 1.34 17.03 19.20
C PHE A 80 0.41 18.17 19.59
N VAL A 81 0.79 18.95 20.60
CA VAL A 81 0.01 20.12 21.02
C VAL A 81 0.59 21.34 20.32
N ASP A 82 -0.17 21.91 19.39
CA ASP A 82 0.09 23.25 18.86
C ASP A 82 -0.90 24.24 19.50
N ALA A 83 -0.46 25.46 19.77
CA ALA A 83 -1.28 26.53 20.36
C ALA A 83 -1.39 27.71 19.38
N PRO A 84 -2.49 28.48 19.44
CA PRO A 84 -3.08 29.14 18.28
C PRO A 84 -2.44 30.50 17.99
N ASP A 85 -2.10 30.75 16.72
CA ASP A 85 -2.40 31.97 15.98
C ASP A 85 -1.52 32.09 14.72
N ALA A 86 -2.07 31.76 13.56
CA ALA A 86 -1.59 32.30 12.28
C ALA A 86 -2.74 32.34 11.25
N GLY A 87 -2.91 33.50 10.62
CA GLY A 87 -3.99 33.79 9.66
C GLY A 87 -3.91 32.99 8.34
N PRO A 88 -4.87 33.20 7.42
CA PRO A 88 -5.14 32.27 6.34
C PRO A 88 -4.13 32.40 5.20
N GLY A 89 -3.51 31.28 4.80
CA GLY A 89 -2.92 31.12 3.48
C GLY A 89 -1.54 30.50 3.43
N THR A 90 -1.46 29.18 3.62
CA THR A 90 -0.39 28.34 3.05
C THR A 90 -0.93 26.91 2.92
N ALA A 91 -1.02 26.43 1.68
CA ALA A 91 -1.38 25.05 1.40
C ALA A 91 -0.20 24.15 1.80
N VAL A 92 -0.41 23.30 2.81
CA VAL A 92 0.50 22.19 3.09
C VAL A 92 0.05 21.02 2.23
N ASP A 93 0.94 20.62 1.32
CA ASP A 93 0.78 19.51 0.40
C ASP A 93 0.63 18.21 1.19
N THR A 94 -0.53 17.56 1.08
CA THR A 94 -0.92 16.37 1.87
C THR A 94 -0.29 15.06 1.38
N ALA A 95 0.77 15.14 0.58
CA ALA A 95 1.39 13.98 -0.06
C ALA A 95 2.41 13.20 0.80
N SER A 96 2.92 13.69 1.94
CA SER A 96 4.19 13.14 2.47
C SER A 96 4.17 12.42 3.83
N LEU A 97 3.07 12.43 4.61
CA LEU A 97 3.06 11.73 5.90
C LEU A 97 2.97 10.20 5.75
N LYS A 98 2.26 9.69 4.73
CA LYS A 98 2.13 8.25 4.45
C LYS A 98 3.43 7.61 3.97
N ASP A 99 4.27 8.36 3.26
CA ASP A 99 5.55 7.88 2.75
C ASP A 99 6.64 7.91 3.83
N LEU A 100 6.55 8.85 4.78
CA LEU A 100 7.45 8.92 5.93
C LEU A 100 7.36 7.67 6.83
N PHE A 101 6.15 7.15 7.08
CA PHE A 101 5.93 5.97 7.93
C PHE A 101 6.34 4.64 7.27
N LYS A 102 6.32 4.55 5.93
CA LYS A 102 6.82 3.38 5.20
C LYS A 102 8.35 3.27 5.21
N LEU A 103 9.05 4.41 5.31
CA LEU A 103 10.51 4.46 5.25
C LEU A 103 11.20 4.08 6.58
N VAL A 104 10.50 4.22 7.73
CA VAL A 104 10.98 3.82 9.07
C VAL A 104 10.50 2.44 9.54
N GLY A 105 10.00 1.58 8.64
CA GLY A 105 9.77 0.16 8.94
C GLY A 105 8.51 -0.18 9.74
N LEU A 106 7.58 0.77 9.95
CA LEU A 106 6.27 0.48 10.55
C LEU A 106 5.36 -0.23 9.53
N THR A 107 5.34 -1.56 9.59
CA THR A 107 4.76 -2.44 8.56
C THR A 107 3.30 -2.86 8.81
N ARG A 108 2.64 -2.35 9.87
CA ARG A 108 1.23 -2.66 10.17
C ARG A 108 0.41 -1.41 10.48
N ILE A 109 -0.18 -0.82 9.44
CA ILE A 109 -1.05 0.38 9.54
C ILE A 109 -2.42 0.04 10.17
N SER A 110 -2.81 -1.24 10.25
CA SER A 110 -4.12 -1.69 10.76
C SER A 110 -4.27 -1.76 12.28
N GLU A 111 -3.21 -1.50 13.07
CA GLU A 111 -3.25 -1.49 14.54
C GLU A 111 -3.00 -0.10 15.16
N ALA A 112 -2.77 0.93 14.33
CA ALA A 112 -2.80 2.32 14.77
C ALA A 112 -4.27 2.77 14.86
N GLY A 113 -4.91 2.49 15.99
CA GLY A 113 -6.19 3.10 16.33
C GLY A 113 -6.07 4.62 16.26
N SER A 114 -6.78 5.22 15.31
CA SER A 114 -7.20 6.62 15.29
C SER A 114 -6.15 7.67 15.70
N VAL A 115 -5.43 8.23 14.72
CA VAL A 115 -4.91 9.60 14.88
C VAL A 115 -6.09 10.56 14.67
N GLN A 116 -6.77 10.93 15.75
CA GLN A 116 -7.74 12.03 15.73
C GLN A 116 -7.04 13.34 16.04
N LEU A 117 -7.14 14.31 15.12
CA LEU A 117 -6.96 15.72 15.45
C LEU A 117 -8.22 16.18 16.18
N VAL A 118 -8.18 16.16 17.51
CA VAL A 118 -9.26 16.74 18.34
C VAL A 118 -8.88 18.18 18.65
N SER A 119 -9.62 19.13 18.08
CA SER A 119 -9.56 20.54 18.51
C SER A 119 -10.60 20.76 19.61
N ASP A 120 -10.20 20.69 20.87
CA ASP A 120 -11.06 21.07 21.98
C ASP A 120 -10.61 22.42 22.56
N SER A 121 -11.38 23.46 22.26
CA SER A 121 -11.39 24.69 23.04
C SER A 121 -12.06 24.39 24.39
N VAL A 122 -11.27 24.23 25.44
CA VAL A 122 -11.77 24.29 26.82
C VAL A 122 -11.39 25.64 27.42
N ASP A 123 -12.40 26.51 27.53
CA ASP A 123 -12.32 27.78 28.25
C ASP A 123 -12.41 27.54 29.76
N LEU A 124 -11.45 28.05 30.53
CA LEU A 124 -11.38 27.92 31.99
C LEU A 124 -11.53 29.28 32.66
N HIS A 125 -12.73 29.58 33.17
CA HIS A 125 -13.02 30.51 34.29
C HIS A 125 -14.50 30.34 34.69
N GLY A 126 -14.97 30.20 35.94
CA GLY A 126 -14.43 30.14 37.29
C GLY A 126 -15.60 30.24 38.32
N ALA A 127 -15.37 29.76 39.56
CA ALA A 127 -16.13 29.98 40.83
C ALA A 127 -17.51 29.29 40.99
N GLU A 128 -17.95 28.69 42.11
CA GLU A 128 -17.46 28.36 43.47
C GLU A 128 -18.54 27.40 44.13
N PRO A 129 -18.51 26.97 45.43
CA PRO A 129 -18.66 25.55 45.79
C PRO A 129 -19.86 25.14 46.71
N THR A 130 -19.91 23.83 47.03
CA THR A 130 -20.53 23.10 48.19
C THR A 130 -21.92 22.45 48.01
N PRO A 131 -22.32 21.44 48.83
CA PRO A 131 -21.64 20.19 49.26
C PRO A 131 -22.58 18.94 49.15
N PRO A 132 -22.14 17.70 49.49
CA PRO A 132 -22.91 16.47 49.23
C PRO A 132 -23.64 15.91 50.47
N PRO A 133 -24.61 15.00 50.27
CA PRO A 133 -24.86 13.87 51.18
C PRO A 133 -24.66 12.54 50.41
N GLN A 134 -23.79 11.63 50.84
CA GLN A 134 -23.90 10.67 51.95
C GLN A 134 -24.72 9.40 51.62
N VAL A 135 -23.93 8.32 51.58
CA VAL A 135 -24.14 6.86 51.68
C VAL A 135 -25.21 6.42 52.69
N GLU A 136 -25.87 5.27 52.47
CA GLU A 136 -26.07 4.08 53.38
C GLU A 136 -26.83 2.99 52.57
N GLU A 137 -26.25 1.82 52.28
CA GLU A 137 -26.03 0.58 53.06
C GLU A 137 -27.20 -0.43 53.12
N SER A 138 -26.84 -1.68 52.80
CA SER A 138 -27.31 -3.01 53.28
C SER A 138 -27.56 -3.97 52.10
N GLY A 139 -27.11 -5.24 52.06
CA GLY A 139 -26.44 -6.09 53.04
C GLY A 139 -27.05 -7.51 52.96
N GLY A 140 -26.24 -8.51 52.54
CA GLY A 140 -26.42 -9.97 52.80
C GLY A 140 -27.51 -10.73 52.01
N GLU A 141 -27.41 -12.01 51.63
CA GLU A 141 -26.46 -13.11 51.83
C GLU A 141 -26.67 -14.18 50.73
N GLU A 142 -25.59 -14.91 50.39
CA GLU A 142 -25.41 -16.35 50.05
C GLU A 142 -26.60 -17.20 49.51
N SER A 143 -26.49 -18.21 48.62
CA SER A 143 -25.41 -19.07 48.13
C SER A 143 -25.91 -19.97 46.97
N PHE A 144 -25.02 -20.30 46.02
CA PHE A 144 -24.84 -21.50 45.15
C PHE A 144 -26.02 -22.46 44.87
N ILE A 145 -26.25 -22.91 43.62
CA ILE A 145 -25.59 -24.04 42.89
C ILE A 145 -26.14 -24.09 41.41
N PRO A 146 -25.43 -24.67 40.42
CA PRO A 146 -25.28 -24.17 39.04
C PRO A 146 -26.14 -24.92 37.97
N PRO A 147 -25.98 -24.65 36.66
CA PRO A 147 -27.05 -24.75 35.66
C PRO A 147 -27.01 -26.04 34.81
N THR A 148 -28.12 -26.31 34.10
CA THR A 148 -28.11 -27.14 32.88
C THR A 148 -28.90 -26.45 31.76
N PRO A 149 -28.35 -26.40 30.53
CA PRO A 149 -28.88 -25.62 29.40
C PRO A 149 -29.83 -26.45 28.51
N PRO A 150 -30.47 -25.82 27.50
CA PRO A 150 -31.72 -26.25 26.91
C PRO A 150 -31.55 -27.11 25.65
N VAL A 151 -32.62 -27.80 25.24
CA VAL A 151 -32.74 -28.36 23.89
C VAL A 151 -34.09 -27.97 23.29
N GLU A 152 -33.98 -27.45 22.08
CA GLU A 152 -34.96 -26.94 21.14
C GLU A 152 -36.03 -27.94 20.66
N PRO A 153 -37.06 -27.47 19.91
CA PRO A 153 -38.35 -28.12 19.80
C PRO A 153 -38.72 -28.66 18.40
N VAL A 154 -39.86 -29.39 18.37
CA VAL A 154 -40.77 -29.72 17.22
C VAL A 154 -40.15 -30.67 16.15
N PRO A 155 -40.93 -31.49 15.39
CA PRO A 155 -42.35 -31.37 15.10
C PRO A 155 -43.17 -32.66 15.17
N LEU A 156 -44.48 -32.57 14.90
CA LEU A 156 -45.13 -33.42 13.90
C LEU A 156 -46.55 -32.96 13.55
N SER A 157 -46.78 -32.99 12.24
CA SER A 157 -48.00 -32.67 11.49
C SER A 157 -48.97 -33.85 11.48
N GLY A 158 -50.23 -33.57 11.13
CA GLY A 158 -51.39 -34.40 11.41
C GLY A 158 -51.69 -35.59 10.48
N ARG A 159 -52.78 -36.30 10.81
CA ARG A 159 -53.74 -36.99 9.90
C ARG A 159 -54.84 -37.69 10.72
N ASP A 160 -56.08 -37.44 10.33
CA ASP A 160 -57.34 -38.16 10.63
C ASP A 160 -57.47 -39.39 9.66
N PRO A 161 -58.52 -40.29 9.65
CA PRO A 161 -59.63 -40.57 10.58
C PRO A 161 -59.94 -42.07 10.88
N GLY A 162 -60.74 -42.31 11.92
CA GLY A 162 -61.85 -43.29 11.92
C GLY A 162 -61.66 -44.64 12.63
N GLN A 163 -62.43 -44.90 13.70
CA GLN A 163 -63.60 -45.82 13.70
C GLN A 163 -64.22 -46.03 15.10
N GLY A 164 -65.52 -45.73 15.16
CA GLY A 164 -66.63 -46.26 15.96
C GLY A 164 -66.46 -47.08 17.24
N GLY A 165 -67.31 -46.75 18.24
CA GLY A 165 -68.15 -47.78 18.89
C GLY A 165 -68.36 -47.70 20.41
N VAL A 166 -69.52 -47.15 20.81
CA VAL A 166 -70.49 -47.61 21.86
C VAL A 166 -70.06 -47.75 23.34
N GLU A 167 -70.55 -46.80 24.16
CA GLU A 167 -71.14 -46.80 25.54
C GLU A 167 -70.82 -47.82 26.68
N PRO A 168 -71.09 -47.45 27.97
CA PRO A 168 -70.26 -47.76 29.16
C PRO A 168 -70.83 -48.84 30.11
N PRO A 169 -70.22 -49.08 31.31
CA PRO A 169 -70.81 -48.49 32.54
C PRO A 169 -69.83 -48.10 33.69
N ARG A 170 -70.39 -47.23 34.57
CA ARG A 170 -70.23 -46.91 36.02
C ARG A 170 -69.26 -47.78 36.88
N GLU A 171 -68.66 -47.36 38.00
CA GLU A 171 -69.05 -46.44 39.10
C GLU A 171 -67.88 -46.29 40.13
N LEU A 172 -68.06 -45.41 41.14
CA LEU A 172 -67.43 -45.34 42.49
C LEU A 172 -66.02 -44.67 42.59
N ILE A 173 -65.71 -43.70 43.49
CA ILE A 173 -66.09 -43.44 44.90
C ILE A 173 -65.90 -41.93 45.25
N GLU A 174 -66.91 -41.31 45.90
CA GLU A 174 -66.97 -40.44 47.12
C GLU A 174 -65.75 -39.63 47.65
N PRO A 175 -65.91 -38.51 48.44
CA PRO A 175 -66.39 -38.66 49.84
C PRO A 175 -66.97 -37.46 50.67
N VAL A 176 -67.52 -37.84 51.83
CA VAL A 176 -67.70 -37.22 53.19
C VAL A 176 -68.79 -36.15 53.49
N GLU A 177 -69.74 -36.56 54.35
CA GLU A 177 -70.68 -35.76 55.15
C GLU A 177 -70.18 -35.48 56.59
N PHE A 178 -70.69 -34.42 57.21
CA PHE A 178 -70.91 -34.31 58.67
C PHE A 178 -72.26 -33.63 58.99
N ASP A 179 -72.97 -34.24 59.95
CA ASP A 179 -74.32 -34.01 60.51
C ASP A 179 -74.67 -32.59 61.00
N PRO A 180 -75.99 -32.30 61.18
CA PRO A 180 -76.46 -32.06 62.56
C PRO A 180 -77.86 -32.64 62.91
N VAL A 181 -77.86 -33.50 63.93
CA VAL A 181 -78.75 -33.61 65.13
C VAL A 181 -80.22 -33.12 65.04
N GLU A 182 -81.16 -34.07 65.08
CA GLU A 182 -82.57 -33.91 65.46
C GLU A 182 -82.79 -33.86 67.00
N PRO A 183 -83.87 -33.22 67.47
CA PRO A 183 -84.54 -33.64 68.70
C PRO A 183 -85.95 -34.23 68.43
N ASP A 184 -86.10 -35.46 68.94
CA ASP A 184 -87.30 -36.28 69.05
C ASP A 184 -88.31 -35.70 70.05
N ILE A 185 -89.56 -35.42 69.62
CA ILE A 185 -90.73 -35.34 70.51
C ILE A 185 -91.95 -35.98 69.83
N VAL A 186 -92.30 -37.19 70.26
CA VAL A 186 -93.57 -37.88 69.99
C VAL A 186 -94.71 -37.28 70.84
N PRO A 187 -95.96 -37.21 70.33
CA PRO A 187 -97.02 -37.92 71.07
C PRO A 187 -98.08 -38.64 70.20
N ARG A 188 -98.16 -39.97 70.45
CA ARG A 188 -99.31 -40.88 70.62
C ARG A 188 -100.41 -41.02 69.54
N PRO A 189 -100.91 -42.27 69.33
CA PRO A 189 -101.82 -42.62 68.25
C PRO A 189 -103.28 -42.34 68.62
N SER A 190 -104.03 -41.75 67.69
CA SER A 190 -105.50 -41.75 67.71
C SER A 190 -106.06 -42.42 66.46
N VAL A 191 -106.81 -43.49 66.72
CA VAL A 191 -107.64 -44.25 65.79
C VAL A 191 -108.58 -43.32 65.00
N TYR A 192 -108.53 -43.34 63.65
CA TYR A 192 -109.73 -43.11 62.84
C TYR A 192 -109.64 -43.73 61.44
N ARG A 193 -110.83 -44.00 60.89
CA ARG A 193 -111.17 -45.02 59.87
C ARG A 193 -110.88 -44.57 58.42
N PRO A 194 -110.73 -45.51 57.46
CA PRO A 194 -110.54 -45.18 56.04
C PRO A 194 -111.84 -44.68 55.41
N GLY A 195 -111.74 -43.57 54.67
CA GLY A 195 -112.83 -43.06 53.84
C GLY A 195 -113.06 -41.56 53.98
N GLN A 196 -112.07 -40.73 53.65
CA GLN A 196 -112.33 -39.34 53.30
C GLN A 196 -111.33 -38.91 52.24
N LYS A 197 -111.85 -38.77 51.02
CA LYS A 197 -111.20 -38.05 49.92
C LYS A 197 -110.84 -36.68 50.50
N VAL A 198 -109.56 -36.40 50.71
CA VAL A 198 -109.09 -35.05 51.01
C VAL A 198 -109.25 -34.28 49.71
N ILE A 199 -110.47 -33.78 49.49
CA ILE A 199 -110.70 -32.68 48.59
C ILE A 199 -109.94 -31.55 49.26
N ASN A 200 -108.84 -31.09 48.67
CA ASN A 200 -108.13 -29.95 49.23
C ASN A 200 -109.14 -28.79 49.23
N THR A 201 -109.70 -28.45 50.39
CA THR A 201 -110.88 -27.57 50.47
C THR A 201 -110.53 -26.09 50.52
N GLU A 202 -109.24 -25.77 50.35
CA GLU A 202 -108.69 -24.43 50.30
C GLU A 202 -108.05 -24.20 48.93
N PRO A 203 -108.13 -23.00 48.38
CA PRO A 203 -107.42 -22.68 47.15
C PRO A 203 -105.92 -22.61 47.47
N VAL A 204 -105.10 -23.17 46.59
CA VAL A 204 -103.63 -23.09 46.69
C VAL A 204 -103.15 -22.28 45.51
N VAL A 205 -102.30 -21.29 45.76
CA VAL A 205 -101.51 -20.60 44.74
C VAL A 205 -100.06 -20.99 44.93
N ARG A 206 -99.33 -21.16 43.84
CA ARG A 206 -97.89 -21.35 43.83
C ARG A 206 -97.28 -20.48 42.75
N LEU A 207 -96.29 -19.68 43.11
CA LEU A 207 -95.48 -18.97 42.13
C LEU A 207 -94.55 -19.96 41.42
N ASP A 208 -94.18 -19.64 40.18
CA ASP A 208 -93.13 -20.39 39.51
C ASP A 208 -91.78 -20.08 40.16
N ALA A 209 -90.87 -21.06 40.15
CA ALA A 209 -89.66 -21.05 40.97
C ALA A 209 -88.66 -19.93 40.66
N ALA A 210 -88.82 -19.21 39.54
CA ALA A 210 -88.01 -18.07 39.17
C ALA A 210 -88.91 -17.00 38.54
N LEU A 211 -88.72 -15.75 38.97
CA LEU A 211 -89.51 -14.61 38.52
C LEU A 211 -89.18 -14.20 37.09
N THR A 212 -87.90 -14.25 36.75
CA THR A 212 -87.32 -14.10 35.41
C THR A 212 -86.51 -15.36 35.11
N PRO A 213 -86.03 -15.60 33.87
CA PRO A 213 -85.23 -16.80 33.57
C PRO A 213 -84.01 -17.01 34.49
N ASP A 214 -83.49 -15.96 35.11
CA ASP A 214 -82.36 -15.93 36.04
C ASP A 214 -82.72 -15.52 37.47
N ASP A 215 -83.99 -15.21 37.75
CA ASP A 215 -84.50 -14.71 39.04
C ASP A 215 -83.85 -13.39 39.53
N VAL A 216 -83.28 -12.63 38.59
CA VAL A 216 -82.69 -11.31 38.81
C VAL A 216 -83.42 -10.31 37.92
N ILE A 217 -83.98 -9.25 38.52
CA ILE A 217 -84.53 -8.14 37.74
C ILE A 217 -83.39 -7.27 37.23
N ASN A 218 -83.25 -7.22 35.91
CA ASN A 218 -82.24 -6.42 35.22
C ASN A 218 -82.76 -5.04 34.78
N ILE A 219 -81.91 -4.24 34.12
CA ILE A 219 -82.25 -2.89 33.66
C ILE A 219 -83.44 -2.90 32.70
N ALA A 220 -83.49 -3.83 31.74
CA ALA A 220 -84.57 -3.88 30.75
C ALA A 220 -85.90 -4.24 31.40
N GLU A 221 -85.89 -5.23 32.28
CA GLU A 221 -87.05 -5.68 33.05
C GLU A 221 -87.53 -4.59 34.01
N SER A 222 -86.61 -3.86 34.67
CA SER A 222 -86.94 -2.75 35.57
C SER A 222 -87.72 -1.62 34.88
N GLY A 223 -87.46 -1.39 33.59
CA GLY A 223 -88.13 -0.35 32.79
C GLY A 223 -89.42 -0.82 32.13
N GLY A 224 -89.71 -2.12 32.15
CA GLY A 224 -90.86 -2.75 31.48
C GLY A 224 -91.83 -3.41 32.46
N ASN A 225 -92.54 -4.42 31.96
CA ASN A 225 -93.34 -5.32 32.78
C ASN A 225 -92.65 -6.68 32.84
N VAL A 226 -92.63 -7.28 34.02
CA VAL A 226 -92.21 -8.66 34.23
C VAL A 226 -93.46 -9.50 34.41
N THR A 227 -93.66 -10.46 33.52
CA THR A 227 -94.81 -11.38 33.61
C THR A 227 -94.52 -12.42 34.68
N VAL A 228 -95.22 -12.31 35.81
CA VAL A 228 -95.14 -13.27 36.90
C VAL A 228 -96.11 -14.40 36.64
N THR A 229 -95.58 -15.62 36.60
CA THR A 229 -96.37 -16.82 36.35
C THR A 229 -96.44 -17.71 37.58
N GLY A 230 -97.44 -18.58 37.59
CA GLY A 230 -97.61 -19.56 38.63
C GLY A 230 -98.80 -20.46 38.37
N SER A 231 -99.03 -21.40 39.27
CA SER A 231 -100.10 -22.38 39.19
C SER A 231 -101.05 -22.26 40.37
N VAL A 232 -102.30 -22.64 40.15
CA VAL A 232 -103.29 -22.76 41.22
C VAL A 232 -103.86 -24.16 41.30
N SER A 233 -104.26 -24.59 42.49
CA SER A 233 -104.86 -25.90 42.72
C SER A 233 -105.82 -25.89 43.91
N GLY A 234 -106.33 -27.06 44.31
CA GLY A 234 -107.32 -27.16 45.38
C GLY A 234 -108.71 -26.75 44.91
N THR A 235 -109.34 -25.78 45.58
CA THR A 235 -110.66 -25.27 45.18
C THR A 235 -110.62 -24.14 44.16
N ALA A 236 -109.42 -23.70 43.73
CA ALA A 236 -109.30 -22.73 42.65
C ALA A 236 -109.88 -23.29 41.34
N ALA A 237 -110.47 -22.41 40.53
CA ALA A 237 -111.07 -22.73 39.24
C ALA A 237 -110.74 -21.67 38.19
N VAL A 238 -110.90 -22.04 36.92
CA VAL A 238 -110.75 -21.13 35.78
C VAL A 238 -111.64 -19.90 35.97
N GLY A 239 -111.05 -18.72 35.86
CA GLY A 239 -111.73 -17.43 36.07
C GLY A 239 -111.65 -16.87 37.50
N ASP A 240 -111.12 -17.61 38.48
CA ASP A 240 -110.81 -17.05 39.80
C ASP A 240 -109.72 -15.97 39.69
N THR A 241 -109.71 -15.01 40.62
CA THR A 241 -108.74 -13.90 40.62
C THR A 241 -107.55 -14.23 41.51
N VAL A 242 -106.35 -14.13 40.95
CA VAL A 242 -105.08 -14.13 41.68
C VAL A 242 -104.63 -12.68 41.85
N GLU A 243 -104.28 -12.28 43.07
CA GLU A 243 -103.70 -10.99 43.40
C GLU A 243 -102.22 -11.17 43.75
N LEU A 244 -101.33 -10.41 43.11
CA LEU A 244 -99.95 -10.25 43.53
C LEU A 244 -99.80 -8.92 44.26
N THR A 245 -99.05 -8.91 45.35
CA THR A 245 -98.65 -7.68 46.04
C THR A 245 -97.14 -7.50 45.91
N VAL A 246 -96.73 -6.35 45.37
CA VAL A 246 -95.33 -5.94 45.18
C VAL A 246 -95.24 -4.45 45.48
N ASN A 247 -94.28 -4.01 46.31
CA ASN A 247 -94.13 -2.60 46.72
C ASN A 247 -95.44 -1.99 47.29
N GLY A 248 -96.27 -2.82 47.93
CA GLY A 248 -97.59 -2.43 48.43
C GLY A 248 -98.66 -2.13 47.36
N GLN A 249 -98.35 -2.28 46.08
CA GLN A 249 -99.31 -2.23 44.97
C GLN A 249 -99.91 -3.61 44.73
N ARG A 250 -101.17 -3.65 44.29
CA ARG A 250 -101.87 -4.89 43.94
C ARG A 250 -102.00 -5.02 42.43
N TYR A 251 -101.53 -6.16 41.92
CA TYR A 251 -101.69 -6.61 40.55
C TYR A 251 -102.66 -7.77 40.54
N SER A 252 -103.58 -7.82 39.57
CA SER A 252 -104.59 -8.87 39.52
C SER A 252 -104.65 -9.52 38.15
N GLY A 253 -104.74 -10.85 38.12
CA GLY A 253 -105.00 -11.64 36.93
C GLY A 253 -106.04 -12.70 37.19
N ILE A 254 -106.44 -13.39 36.13
CA ILE A 254 -107.40 -14.48 36.19
C ILE A 254 -106.71 -15.82 35.96
N VAL A 255 -107.20 -16.87 36.63
CA VAL A 255 -106.77 -18.25 36.41
C VAL A 255 -107.20 -18.69 35.02
N ALA A 256 -106.23 -19.11 34.20
CA ALA A 256 -106.42 -19.62 32.85
C ALA A 256 -107.00 -21.05 32.84
N ASP A 257 -107.34 -21.54 31.65
CA ASP A 257 -107.99 -22.85 31.46
C ASP A 257 -107.10 -24.05 31.80
N ASP A 258 -105.79 -23.86 31.77
CA ASP A 258 -104.77 -24.82 32.18
C ASP A 258 -104.40 -24.77 33.67
N MET A 259 -105.14 -23.98 34.46
CA MET A 259 -104.92 -23.76 35.91
C MET A 259 -103.64 -22.97 36.25
N THR A 260 -103.12 -22.18 35.31
CA THR A 260 -102.03 -21.23 35.56
C THR A 260 -102.54 -19.79 35.62
N PHE A 261 -101.68 -18.86 36.03
CA PHE A 261 -101.90 -17.43 35.88
C PHE A 261 -100.63 -16.77 35.33
N ALA A 262 -100.81 -15.63 34.66
CA ALA A 262 -99.75 -14.75 34.19
C ALA A 262 -100.17 -13.32 34.48
N ILE A 263 -99.41 -12.61 35.30
CA ILE A 263 -99.72 -11.25 35.75
C ILE A 263 -98.51 -10.38 35.48
N ASP A 264 -98.69 -9.39 34.62
CA ASP A 264 -97.67 -8.37 34.37
C ASP A 264 -97.54 -7.46 35.59
N VAL A 265 -96.39 -7.51 36.24
CA VAL A 265 -96.00 -6.60 37.31
C VAL A 265 -95.05 -5.56 36.73
N ALA A 266 -95.23 -4.28 37.07
CA ALA A 266 -94.32 -3.25 36.61
C ALA A 266 -92.93 -3.49 37.21
N GLY A 267 -91.89 -3.55 36.39
CA GLY A 267 -90.51 -3.75 36.84
C GLY A 267 -90.06 -2.67 37.82
N SER A 268 -90.53 -1.43 37.64
CA SER A 268 -90.28 -0.33 38.58
C SER A 268 -90.81 -0.59 40.00
N ASP A 269 -91.92 -1.34 40.14
CA ASP A 269 -92.42 -1.74 41.46
C ASP A 269 -91.57 -2.88 42.05
N LEU A 270 -91.12 -3.85 41.25
CA LEU A 270 -90.18 -4.89 41.69
C LEU A 270 -88.85 -4.27 42.18
N VAL A 271 -88.34 -3.26 41.48
CA VAL A 271 -87.14 -2.53 41.91
C VAL A 271 -87.38 -1.69 43.17
N ALA A 272 -88.55 -1.09 43.35
CA ALA A 272 -88.86 -0.26 44.52
C ALA A 272 -89.24 -1.06 45.77
N ASP A 273 -89.62 -2.33 45.61
CA ASP A 273 -90.08 -3.21 46.66
C ASP A 273 -89.04 -3.43 47.77
N GLY A 274 -89.37 -3.08 49.01
CA GLY A 274 -88.37 -3.00 50.09
C GLY A 274 -87.80 -4.35 50.52
N ASP A 275 -88.58 -5.42 50.42
CA ASP A 275 -88.22 -6.78 50.85
C ASP A 275 -87.91 -7.75 49.70
N LYS A 276 -88.12 -7.32 48.44
CA LYS A 276 -87.79 -8.06 47.22
C LYS A 276 -88.48 -9.43 47.18
N ARG A 277 -89.79 -9.43 47.48
CA ARG A 277 -90.62 -10.63 47.44
C ARG A 277 -91.90 -10.38 46.66
N ILE A 278 -92.38 -11.38 45.93
CA ILE A 278 -93.71 -11.33 45.34
C ILE A 278 -94.65 -12.12 46.20
N ASP A 279 -95.63 -11.43 46.79
CA ASP A 279 -96.66 -12.08 47.60
C ASP A 279 -97.88 -12.38 46.72
N ALA A 280 -98.08 -13.65 46.39
CA ALA A 280 -99.26 -14.12 45.68
C ALA A 280 -100.38 -14.51 46.65
N ARG A 281 -101.62 -14.20 46.27
CA ARG A 281 -102.82 -14.48 47.04
C ARG A 281 -103.96 -14.88 46.12
N ILE A 282 -104.68 -15.94 46.49
CA ILE A 282 -105.95 -16.32 45.85
C ILE A 282 -107.02 -16.51 46.91
N GLN A 283 -108.23 -15.98 46.68
CA GLN A 283 -109.35 -16.13 47.61
C GLN A 283 -110.57 -16.72 46.89
N VAL A 284 -111.04 -17.87 47.37
CA VAL A 284 -112.20 -18.60 46.82
C VAL A 284 -113.13 -18.97 47.97
N ASP A 285 -114.41 -18.62 47.86
CA ASP A 285 -115.46 -18.91 48.86
C ASP A 285 -115.08 -18.54 50.32
N GLY A 286 -114.36 -17.43 50.48
CA GLY A 286 -113.92 -16.90 51.79
C GLY A 286 -112.70 -17.59 52.39
N LYS A 287 -112.04 -18.50 51.66
CA LYS A 287 -110.79 -19.16 52.04
C LYS A 287 -109.63 -18.65 51.19
N GLU A 288 -108.43 -18.61 51.76
CA GLU A 288 -107.27 -17.94 51.18
C GLU A 288 -106.08 -18.88 51.05
N GLY A 289 -105.40 -18.83 49.91
CA GLY A 289 -104.08 -19.41 49.69
C GLY A 289 -103.09 -18.29 49.40
N THR A 290 -101.90 -18.38 49.99
CA THR A 290 -100.82 -17.42 49.78
C THR A 290 -99.54 -18.14 49.41
N ASP A 291 -98.71 -17.52 48.59
CA ASP A 291 -97.34 -17.92 48.34
C ASP A 291 -96.46 -16.67 48.28
N SER A 292 -95.17 -16.82 48.56
CA SER A 292 -94.24 -15.69 48.56
C SER A 292 -92.87 -16.17 48.16
N ASP A 293 -92.31 -15.61 47.10
CA ASP A 293 -90.98 -15.97 46.61
C ASP A 293 -90.05 -14.74 46.57
N PRO A 294 -88.78 -14.89 47.00
CA PRO A 294 -87.78 -13.84 46.86
C PRO A 294 -87.35 -13.70 45.41
N TYR A 295 -86.88 -12.52 45.04
CA TYR A 295 -86.09 -12.28 43.84
C TYR A 295 -84.93 -11.35 44.18
N SER A 296 -84.01 -11.17 43.24
CA SER A 296 -82.94 -10.17 43.38
C SER A 296 -83.03 -9.11 42.28
N VAL A 297 -82.30 -8.01 42.46
CA VAL A 297 -82.29 -6.89 41.52
C VAL A 297 -80.83 -6.54 41.27
N ASP A 298 -80.43 -6.54 40.00
CA ASP A 298 -79.14 -6.02 39.57
C ASP A 298 -79.34 -5.05 38.41
N LEU A 299 -79.10 -3.77 38.69
CA LEU A 299 -79.26 -2.69 37.70
C LEU A 299 -77.91 -2.05 37.37
N THR A 300 -76.81 -2.71 37.68
CA THR A 300 -75.46 -2.17 37.49
C THR A 300 -74.91 -2.69 36.18
N PRO A 301 -74.81 -1.87 35.12
CA PRO A 301 -74.13 -2.31 33.91
C PRO A 301 -72.67 -2.69 34.20
N PRO A 302 -72.12 -3.69 33.50
CA PRO A 302 -70.68 -3.93 33.55
C PRO A 302 -69.93 -2.71 33.00
N THR A 303 -68.74 -2.44 33.56
CA THR A 303 -67.83 -1.37 33.16
C THR A 303 -66.55 -1.94 32.54
N PRO A 304 -66.62 -2.51 31.31
CA PRO A 304 -65.43 -3.02 30.65
C PRO A 304 -64.47 -1.88 30.27
N THR A 305 -63.20 -2.20 30.08
CA THR A 305 -62.20 -1.31 29.48
C THR A 305 -61.56 -2.02 28.30
N VAL A 306 -61.14 -1.27 27.28
CA VAL A 306 -60.39 -1.80 26.13
C VAL A 306 -59.22 -0.88 25.82
N ALA A 307 -58.09 -1.47 25.45
CA ALA A 307 -56.90 -0.78 24.96
C ALA A 307 -56.33 -1.55 23.77
N ILE A 308 -55.83 -0.81 22.78
CA ILE A 308 -55.18 -1.36 21.58
C ILE A 308 -53.67 -1.19 21.78
N ASP A 309 -52.91 -2.22 21.44
CA ASP A 309 -51.45 -2.11 21.33
C ASP A 309 -51.10 -1.22 20.11
N VAL A 310 -49.81 -0.90 19.95
CA VAL A 310 -49.34 -0.31 18.68
C VAL A 310 -49.72 -1.26 17.53
N VAL A 311 -50.26 -0.68 16.46
CA VAL A 311 -50.56 -1.39 15.21
C VAL A 311 -49.24 -1.65 14.52
N THR A 312 -49.03 -2.89 14.02
CA THR A 312 -47.70 -3.41 13.63
C THR A 312 -46.69 -3.37 14.79
N ASP A 313 -45.42 -3.70 14.56
CA ASP A 313 -44.41 -3.67 15.62
C ASP A 313 -43.83 -2.25 15.84
N ASP A 314 -43.95 -1.37 14.84
CA ASP A 314 -43.34 -0.02 14.80
C ASP A 314 -44.37 1.12 14.68
N GLY A 315 -45.67 0.82 14.56
CA GLY A 315 -46.71 1.84 14.39
C GLY A 315 -46.86 2.32 12.96
N VAL A 316 -46.14 1.75 12.01
CA VAL A 316 -46.17 2.12 10.59
C VAL A 316 -46.54 0.90 9.77
N VAL A 317 -47.60 1.03 8.97
CA VAL A 317 -47.96 -0.02 8.00
C VAL A 317 -47.06 0.14 6.79
N ASN A 318 -46.17 -0.83 6.59
CA ASN A 318 -45.25 -0.86 5.46
C ASN A 318 -45.85 -1.53 4.21
N LEU A 319 -45.09 -1.59 3.11
CA LEU A 319 -45.54 -2.17 1.85
C LEU A 319 -45.93 -3.65 1.97
N ALA A 320 -45.19 -4.45 2.76
CA ALA A 320 -45.48 -5.87 2.93
C ALA A 320 -46.74 -6.09 3.78
N GLU A 321 -46.88 -5.32 4.86
CA GLU A 321 -48.05 -5.34 5.75
C GLU A 321 -49.30 -4.87 5.03
N SER A 322 -49.18 -3.87 4.14
CA SER A 322 -50.32 -3.39 3.32
C SER A 322 -50.94 -4.46 2.42
N ALA A 323 -50.16 -5.48 2.04
CA ALA A 323 -50.57 -6.53 1.12
C ALA A 323 -51.15 -7.78 1.82
N THR A 324 -51.13 -7.82 3.16
CA THR A 324 -51.54 -8.98 3.96
C THR A 324 -52.42 -8.55 5.14
N ASP A 325 -52.89 -9.51 5.94
CA ASP A 325 -53.63 -9.20 7.16
C ASP A 325 -52.65 -8.85 8.28
N VAL A 326 -52.89 -7.72 8.95
CA VAL A 326 -52.16 -7.25 10.12
C VAL A 326 -52.89 -7.69 11.38
N VAL A 327 -52.18 -8.40 12.26
CA VAL A 327 -52.74 -8.87 13.53
C VAL A 327 -52.75 -7.72 14.54
N VAL A 328 -53.90 -7.09 14.73
CA VAL A 328 -54.09 -6.05 15.76
C VAL A 328 -54.29 -6.72 17.12
N ARG A 329 -53.56 -6.25 18.12
CA ARG A 329 -53.55 -6.80 19.48
C ARG A 329 -54.00 -5.75 20.49
N GLY A 330 -54.39 -6.21 21.66
CA GLY A 330 -54.71 -5.34 22.77
C GLY A 330 -55.22 -6.10 23.98
N MET A 331 -55.65 -5.35 24.99
CA MET A 331 -56.13 -5.87 26.27
C MET A 331 -57.52 -5.33 26.59
N ALA A 332 -58.38 -6.22 27.07
CA ALA A 332 -59.63 -5.90 27.73
C ALA A 332 -59.48 -6.08 29.25
N GLY A 333 -60.20 -5.26 30.01
CA GLY A 333 -60.14 -5.23 31.47
C GLY A 333 -61.43 -4.67 32.08
N GLY A 334 -61.36 -4.25 33.35
CA GLY A 334 -62.56 -3.87 34.10
C GLY A 334 -63.46 -5.09 34.30
N ASP A 335 -64.74 -4.94 34.00
CA ASP A 335 -65.72 -6.05 34.09
C ASP A 335 -65.77 -6.92 32.81
N ALA A 336 -64.83 -6.75 31.88
CA ALA A 336 -64.75 -7.58 30.69
C ALA A 336 -64.50 -9.06 31.03
N GLN A 337 -65.20 -9.96 30.34
CA GLN A 337 -65.10 -11.41 30.54
C GLN A 337 -64.59 -12.12 29.28
N PRO A 338 -63.94 -13.29 29.44
CA PRO A 338 -63.61 -14.13 28.30
C PRO A 338 -64.87 -14.48 27.48
N GLY A 339 -64.81 -14.24 26.17
CA GLY A 339 -65.97 -14.38 25.28
C GLY A 339 -66.73 -13.09 24.99
N ASP A 340 -66.42 -11.98 25.67
CA ASP A 340 -66.94 -10.66 25.28
C ASP A 340 -66.48 -10.30 23.87
N ARG A 341 -67.34 -9.59 23.14
CA ARG A 341 -67.07 -9.22 21.74
C ARG A 341 -66.25 -7.95 21.68
N ILE A 342 -65.12 -8.02 20.97
CA ILE A 342 -64.37 -6.86 20.50
C ILE A 342 -64.72 -6.62 19.03
N THR A 343 -65.01 -5.37 18.68
CA THR A 343 -65.16 -4.90 17.30
C THR A 343 -64.12 -3.81 17.06
N LEU A 344 -63.27 -3.98 16.05
CA LEU A 344 -62.37 -2.94 15.53
C LEU A 344 -63.00 -2.37 14.27
N THR A 345 -63.11 -1.05 14.19
CA THR A 345 -63.56 -0.37 12.97
C THR A 345 -62.37 0.33 12.32
N VAL A 346 -62.12 0.01 11.05
CA VAL A 346 -61.02 0.57 10.23
C VAL A 346 -61.56 0.79 8.82
N ASN A 347 -61.36 1.98 8.23
CA ASN A 347 -61.89 2.32 6.89
C ASN A 347 -63.41 2.07 6.75
N GLY A 348 -64.15 2.20 7.84
CA GLY A 348 -65.59 1.90 7.90
C GLY A 348 -65.98 0.42 7.82
N HIS A 349 -65.01 -0.51 7.88
CA HIS A 349 -65.24 -1.95 8.01
C HIS A 349 -65.07 -2.42 9.46
N ASP A 350 -65.96 -3.31 9.88
CA ASP A 350 -65.92 -3.91 11.22
C ASP A 350 -65.24 -5.28 11.20
N TYR A 351 -64.20 -5.40 12.01
CA TYR A 351 -63.46 -6.63 12.28
C TYR A 351 -63.78 -7.08 13.70
N SER A 352 -64.18 -8.35 13.90
CA SER A 352 -64.61 -8.80 15.22
C SER A 352 -63.80 -9.98 15.74
N GLY A 353 -63.58 -9.97 17.05
CA GLY A 353 -62.93 -11.03 17.81
C GLY A 353 -63.54 -11.15 19.20
N LEU A 354 -62.96 -12.04 20.00
CA LEU A 354 -63.39 -12.29 21.37
C LEU A 354 -62.25 -12.01 22.35
N VAL A 355 -62.61 -11.54 23.54
CA VAL A 355 -61.70 -11.47 24.69
C VAL A 355 -61.29 -12.88 25.09
N ARG A 356 -59.99 -13.12 25.23
CA ARG A 356 -59.41 -14.41 25.62
C ARG A 356 -59.35 -14.56 27.15
N PRO A 357 -59.11 -15.77 27.68
CA PRO A 357 -59.04 -16.01 29.12
C PRO A 357 -58.04 -15.17 29.90
N ASP A 358 -56.99 -14.67 29.25
CA ASP A 358 -55.96 -13.80 29.80
C ASP A 358 -56.28 -12.29 29.65
N GLY A 359 -57.47 -11.95 29.13
CA GLY A 359 -57.88 -10.57 28.86
C GLY A 359 -57.37 -10.02 27.53
N SER A 360 -56.53 -10.76 26.80
CA SER A 360 -56.00 -10.32 25.51
C SER A 360 -57.03 -10.51 24.39
N PHE A 361 -56.91 -9.72 23.32
CA PHE A 361 -57.54 -10.02 22.03
C PHE A 361 -56.51 -9.96 20.90
N ARG A 362 -56.82 -10.64 19.79
CA ARG A 362 -56.11 -10.52 18.52
C ARG A 362 -57.09 -10.62 17.38
N ILE A 363 -57.06 -9.66 16.47
CA ILE A 363 -57.99 -9.56 15.35
C ILE A 363 -57.17 -9.26 14.10
N ASP A 364 -57.35 -10.09 13.08
CA ASP A 364 -56.72 -9.89 11.78
C ASP A 364 -57.48 -8.78 11.04
N VAL A 365 -56.80 -7.69 10.73
CA VAL A 365 -57.32 -6.54 9.98
C VAL A 365 -56.63 -6.50 8.63
N ALA A 366 -57.37 -6.37 7.54
CA ALA A 366 -56.75 -6.34 6.22
C ALA A 366 -55.84 -5.11 6.08
N GLY A 367 -54.58 -5.30 5.70
CA GLY A 367 -53.63 -4.21 5.49
C GLY A 367 -54.11 -3.16 4.48
N ALA A 368 -54.87 -3.60 3.47
CA ALA A 368 -55.49 -2.71 2.50
C ALA A 368 -56.52 -1.75 3.13
N ASP A 369 -57.22 -2.17 4.18
CA ASP A 369 -58.12 -1.29 4.92
C ASP A 369 -57.35 -0.32 5.81
N LEU A 370 -56.25 -0.75 6.44
CA LEU A 370 -55.37 0.16 7.19
C LEU A 370 -54.81 1.26 6.28
N VAL A 371 -54.34 0.90 5.07
CA VAL A 371 -53.83 1.88 4.09
C VAL A 371 -54.92 2.81 3.56
N ALA A 372 -56.13 2.30 3.34
CA ALA A 372 -57.24 3.09 2.81
C ALA A 372 -57.93 3.99 3.84
N ASP A 373 -57.68 3.75 5.13
CA ASP A 373 -58.26 4.51 6.22
C ASP A 373 -57.71 5.93 6.28
N SER A 374 -58.60 6.90 6.05
CA SER A 374 -58.19 8.29 5.79
C SER A 374 -57.71 9.05 7.02
N ASP A 375 -58.11 8.63 8.22
CA ASP A 375 -57.65 9.22 9.48
C ASP A 375 -56.56 8.40 10.18
N GLN A 376 -56.24 7.20 9.65
CA GLN A 376 -55.20 6.30 10.11
C GLN A 376 -55.39 5.93 11.59
N THR A 377 -56.63 5.59 11.94
CA THR A 377 -57.01 5.16 13.28
C THR A 377 -57.70 3.81 13.29
N ILE A 378 -57.54 3.09 14.40
CA ILE A 378 -58.33 1.90 14.70
C ILE A 378 -59.20 2.20 15.91
N ASP A 379 -60.51 2.14 15.72
CA ASP A 379 -61.47 2.30 16.79
C ASP A 379 -61.89 0.93 17.32
N ALA A 380 -61.47 0.61 18.56
CA ALA A 380 -61.92 -0.58 19.27
C ALA A 380 -63.17 -0.27 20.09
N ARG A 381 -64.12 -1.20 20.07
CA ARG A 381 -65.28 -1.24 20.94
C ARG A 381 -65.39 -2.63 21.57
N ILE A 382 -65.58 -2.67 22.88
CA ILE A 382 -65.98 -3.87 23.60
C ILE A 382 -67.44 -3.76 24.01
N ASP A 383 -68.20 -4.83 23.84
CA ASP A 383 -69.54 -5.00 24.38
C ASP A 383 -69.54 -6.20 25.34
N SER A 384 -69.96 -5.95 26.58
CA SER A 384 -70.04 -6.91 27.68
C SER A 384 -71.48 -7.02 28.17
N VAL A 385 -71.85 -8.20 28.67
CA VAL A 385 -73.14 -8.45 29.31
C VAL A 385 -72.88 -9.15 30.63
N ASP A 386 -73.42 -8.61 31.72
CA ASP A 386 -73.27 -9.25 33.03
C ASP A 386 -74.18 -10.48 33.17
N ALA A 387 -74.13 -11.14 34.34
CA ALA A 387 -74.93 -12.34 34.59
C ALA A 387 -76.44 -12.08 34.62
N ALA A 388 -76.88 -10.85 34.92
CA ALA A 388 -78.29 -10.45 34.94
C ALA A 388 -78.81 -10.01 33.55
N GLY A 389 -77.93 -9.91 32.55
CA GLY A 389 -78.29 -9.47 31.20
C GLY A 389 -78.17 -7.95 30.99
N ASN A 390 -77.54 -7.20 31.89
CA ASN A 390 -77.29 -5.77 31.71
C ASN A 390 -76.16 -5.53 30.70
N PRO A 391 -76.38 -4.68 29.67
CA PRO A 391 -75.34 -4.37 28.68
C PRO A 391 -74.40 -3.26 29.16
N GLY A 392 -73.10 -3.44 28.95
CA GLY A 392 -72.07 -2.42 29.14
C GLY A 392 -71.11 -2.37 27.94
N SER A 393 -70.51 -1.21 27.69
CA SER A 393 -69.56 -1.05 26.59
C SER A 393 -68.49 -0.01 26.88
N ALA A 394 -67.36 -0.14 26.20
CA ALA A 394 -66.30 0.84 26.20
C ALA A 394 -65.65 0.94 24.82
N SER A 395 -65.01 2.06 24.55
CA SER A 395 -64.30 2.30 23.30
C SER A 395 -62.93 2.92 23.54
N ALA A 396 -61.99 2.62 22.66
CA ALA A 396 -60.66 3.21 22.61
C ALA A 396 -60.22 3.34 21.16
N GLY A 397 -59.36 4.33 20.87
CA GLY A 397 -58.76 4.52 19.56
C GLY A 397 -57.25 4.39 19.63
N GLY A 398 -56.63 3.85 18.58
CA GLY A 398 -55.18 3.81 18.38
C GLY A 398 -54.82 4.40 17.02
N GLY A 399 -53.80 5.25 16.96
CA GLY A 399 -53.29 5.79 15.69
C GLY A 399 -52.18 4.93 15.12
N PHE A 400 -52.04 4.95 13.80
CA PHE A 400 -50.92 4.37 13.07
C PHE A 400 -50.50 5.33 11.94
N ALA A 401 -49.36 5.06 11.32
CA ALA A 401 -48.93 5.75 10.09
C ALA A 401 -48.83 4.74 8.95
N VAL A 402 -48.69 5.24 7.72
CA VAL A 402 -48.54 4.41 6.52
C VAL A 402 -47.33 4.91 5.74
N ASP A 403 -46.40 4.02 5.42
CA ASP A 403 -45.24 4.30 4.58
C ASP A 403 -45.04 3.16 3.58
N LEU A 404 -45.37 3.43 2.31
CA LEU A 404 -45.35 2.43 1.24
C LEU A 404 -44.27 2.72 0.19
N ASP A 405 -43.42 3.72 0.42
CA ASP A 405 -42.44 4.19 -0.55
C ASP A 405 -41.07 3.58 -0.22
N PRO A 406 -40.63 2.51 -0.92
CA PRO A 406 -39.33 1.92 -0.63
C PRO A 406 -38.19 2.88 -0.97
N PRO A 407 -37.04 2.77 -0.28
CA PRO A 407 -35.89 3.59 -0.62
C PRO A 407 -35.41 3.30 -2.05
N VAL A 408 -34.95 4.32 -2.76
CA VAL A 408 -34.43 4.25 -4.12
C VAL A 408 -32.92 4.54 -4.09
N PRO A 409 -32.07 3.56 -3.71
CA PRO A 409 -30.63 3.75 -3.75
C PRO A 409 -30.10 3.77 -5.19
N SER A 410 -28.86 4.23 -5.36
CA SER A 410 -28.09 4.05 -6.57
C SER A 410 -26.68 3.55 -6.24
N VAL A 411 -26.08 2.80 -7.17
CA VAL A 411 -24.71 2.30 -7.06
C VAL A 411 -24.05 2.40 -8.43
N SER A 412 -22.75 2.72 -8.44
CA SER A 412 -21.94 2.71 -9.64
C SER A 412 -20.53 2.22 -9.30
N LEU A 413 -20.01 1.25 -10.06
CA LEU A 413 -18.62 0.81 -9.95
C LEU A 413 -17.68 1.86 -10.54
N ASP A 414 -16.50 2.01 -9.94
CA ASP A 414 -15.47 2.86 -10.52
C ASP A 414 -15.04 2.33 -11.89
N PRO A 415 -14.74 3.21 -12.86
CA PRO A 415 -14.33 2.80 -14.19
C PRO A 415 -12.95 2.14 -14.15
N ASN A 416 -12.83 1.00 -14.83
CA ASN A 416 -11.62 0.17 -14.92
C ASN A 416 -11.15 -0.39 -13.58
N LEU A 417 -11.37 -1.70 -13.38
CA LEU A 417 -10.73 -2.44 -12.29
C LEU A 417 -9.21 -2.23 -12.36
N THR A 418 -8.54 -2.08 -11.21
CA THR A 418 -7.08 -1.87 -11.10
C THR A 418 -6.51 -0.65 -11.88
N GLY A 419 -7.38 0.22 -12.43
CA GLY A 419 -7.02 1.43 -13.17
C GLY A 419 -6.88 1.22 -14.69
N ASP A 420 -6.54 0.01 -15.14
CA ASP A 420 -6.36 -0.35 -16.55
C ASP A 420 -7.40 -1.36 -17.07
N GLY A 421 -8.23 -1.91 -16.18
CA GLY A 421 -9.26 -2.89 -16.50
C GLY A 421 -8.72 -4.30 -16.76
N LEU A 422 -7.45 -4.56 -16.44
CA LEU A 422 -6.78 -5.84 -16.65
C LEU A 422 -6.20 -6.36 -15.34
N ILE A 423 -6.50 -7.61 -15.00
CA ILE A 423 -5.85 -8.30 -13.89
C ILE A 423 -4.52 -8.87 -14.36
N ASN A 424 -3.44 -8.32 -13.82
CA ASN A 424 -2.06 -8.74 -14.08
C ASN A 424 -1.62 -9.90 -13.17
N ALA A 425 -0.41 -10.41 -13.35
CA ALA A 425 0.09 -11.56 -12.59
C ALA A 425 0.25 -11.28 -11.08
N ALA A 426 0.61 -10.05 -10.71
CA ALA A 426 0.75 -9.66 -9.31
C ALA A 426 -0.62 -9.52 -8.63
N GLU A 427 -1.57 -8.88 -9.31
CA GLU A 427 -2.96 -8.73 -8.86
C GLU A 427 -3.67 -10.08 -8.76
N ALA A 428 -3.45 -10.97 -9.73
CA ALA A 428 -3.95 -12.34 -9.70
C ALA A 428 -3.50 -13.12 -8.46
N ALA A 429 -2.29 -12.84 -7.96
CA ALA A 429 -1.71 -13.49 -6.78
C ALA A 429 -2.12 -12.85 -5.45
N GLY A 430 -2.63 -11.61 -5.46
CA GLY A 430 -2.97 -10.81 -4.29
C GLY A 430 -4.45 -10.45 -4.19
N PRO A 431 -4.85 -9.66 -3.19
CA PRO A 431 -6.18 -9.06 -3.14
C PRO A 431 -6.30 -7.85 -4.07
N VAL A 432 -7.43 -7.74 -4.76
CA VAL A 432 -7.84 -6.60 -5.59
C VAL A 432 -9.02 -5.91 -4.92
N THR A 433 -8.94 -4.60 -4.73
CA THR A 433 -10.05 -3.84 -4.13
C THR A 433 -10.99 -3.36 -5.23
N VAL A 434 -12.25 -3.74 -5.14
CA VAL A 434 -13.34 -3.24 -5.97
C VAL A 434 -13.95 -2.03 -5.26
N THR A 435 -14.03 -0.90 -5.96
CA THR A 435 -14.54 0.36 -5.43
C THR A 435 -15.68 0.90 -6.29
N GLY A 436 -16.46 1.80 -5.70
CA GLY A 436 -17.52 2.50 -6.40
C GLY A 436 -18.19 3.56 -5.54
N SER A 437 -19.12 4.26 -6.15
CA SER A 437 -19.96 5.28 -5.51
C SER A 437 -21.36 4.76 -5.25
N VAL A 438 -22.01 5.31 -4.23
CA VAL A 438 -23.42 5.09 -3.94
C VAL A 438 -24.14 6.42 -3.75
N GLY A 439 -25.45 6.43 -3.98
CA GLY A 439 -26.28 7.61 -3.83
C GLY A 439 -27.76 7.25 -3.71
N GLY A 440 -28.62 8.22 -4.03
CA GLY A 440 -30.05 8.10 -3.78
C GLY A 440 -30.33 7.99 -2.28
N ASP A 441 -31.19 7.06 -1.90
CA ASP A 441 -31.54 6.80 -0.49
C ASP A 441 -30.57 5.85 0.22
N ALA A 442 -29.44 5.49 -0.41
CA ALA A 442 -28.41 4.69 0.23
C ALA A 442 -27.76 5.44 1.41
N ALA A 443 -27.70 4.82 2.57
CA ALA A 443 -27.17 5.38 3.81
C ALA A 443 -25.90 4.65 4.29
N PRO A 444 -25.02 5.30 5.08
CA PRO A 444 -23.89 4.62 5.72
C PRO A 444 -24.34 3.40 6.52
N GLY A 445 -23.67 2.26 6.30
CA GLY A 445 -24.04 0.98 6.90
C GLY A 445 -24.93 0.08 6.04
N ASP A 446 -25.55 0.62 4.97
CA ASP A 446 -26.28 -0.20 4.00
C ASP A 446 -25.38 -1.28 3.39
N ARG A 447 -25.98 -2.42 3.09
CA ARG A 447 -25.24 -3.62 2.69
C ARG A 447 -24.84 -3.54 1.22
N ILE A 448 -23.57 -3.82 0.95
CA ILE A 448 -23.03 -3.96 -0.41
C ILE A 448 -22.70 -5.42 -0.65
N VAL A 449 -23.15 -5.95 -1.79
CA VAL A 449 -22.85 -7.30 -2.25
C VAL A 449 -22.14 -7.20 -3.58
N VAL A 450 -20.86 -7.59 -3.62
CA VAL A 450 -20.07 -7.72 -4.84
C VAL A 450 -19.99 -9.19 -5.20
N GLN A 451 -20.48 -9.58 -6.37
CA GLN A 451 -20.43 -10.95 -6.86
C GLN A 451 -19.31 -11.10 -7.90
N VAL A 452 -18.45 -12.10 -7.67
CA VAL A 452 -17.35 -12.51 -8.57
C VAL A 452 -17.23 -14.02 -8.50
N ASN A 453 -17.10 -14.71 -9.65
CA ASN A 453 -16.96 -16.17 -9.71
C ASN A 453 -18.07 -16.92 -8.95
N GLY A 454 -19.30 -16.40 -9.01
CA GLY A 454 -20.47 -16.93 -8.29
C GLY A 454 -20.40 -16.85 -6.76
N LYS A 455 -19.45 -16.09 -6.19
CA LYS A 455 -19.31 -15.85 -4.75
C LYS A 455 -19.71 -14.43 -4.39
N ASP A 456 -20.38 -14.28 -3.26
CA ASP A 456 -20.75 -12.98 -2.71
C ASP A 456 -19.68 -12.48 -1.72
N PHE A 457 -19.17 -11.29 -1.98
CA PHE A 457 -18.26 -10.54 -1.12
C PHE A 457 -18.99 -9.34 -0.53
N ILE A 458 -19.01 -9.24 0.80
CA ILE A 458 -19.88 -8.30 1.50
C ILE A 458 -19.08 -7.10 1.99
N GLY A 459 -19.60 -5.92 1.69
CA GLY A 459 -19.15 -4.65 2.24
C GLY A 459 -20.32 -3.85 2.79
N THR A 460 -20.03 -2.60 3.13
CA THR A 460 -21.02 -1.62 3.56
C THR A 460 -20.78 -0.28 2.90
N VAL A 461 -21.81 0.53 2.79
CA VAL A 461 -21.68 1.93 2.38
C VAL A 461 -20.88 2.71 3.42
N THR A 462 -19.83 3.40 2.98
CA THR A 462 -19.00 4.29 3.80
C THR A 462 -18.61 5.53 3.01
N GLY A 463 -18.82 6.72 3.58
CA GLY A 463 -18.36 7.98 2.97
C GLY A 463 -18.92 8.26 1.56
N GLY A 464 -20.12 7.78 1.24
CA GLY A 464 -20.72 7.94 -0.09
C GLY A 464 -20.23 6.94 -1.16
N GLY A 465 -19.46 5.93 -0.77
CA GLY A 465 -19.00 4.87 -1.65
C GLY A 465 -18.84 3.53 -0.92
N PHE A 466 -18.10 2.62 -1.54
CA PHE A 466 -17.74 1.33 -0.94
C PHE A 466 -16.37 0.87 -1.43
N ALA A 467 -15.76 -0.03 -0.66
CA ALA A 467 -14.54 -0.73 -1.03
C ALA A 467 -14.64 -2.18 -0.54
N VAL A 468 -14.52 -3.15 -1.44
CA VAL A 468 -14.58 -4.58 -1.11
C VAL A 468 -13.34 -5.27 -1.66
N SER A 469 -12.60 -5.96 -0.78
CA SER A 469 -11.40 -6.70 -1.16
C SER A 469 -11.77 -8.08 -1.70
N ILE A 470 -11.40 -8.35 -2.95
CA ILE A 470 -11.64 -9.61 -3.66
C ILE A 470 -10.30 -10.32 -3.87
N PRO A 471 -10.16 -11.62 -3.57
CA PRO A 471 -8.97 -12.37 -3.96
C PRO A 471 -8.79 -12.36 -5.48
N GLY A 472 -7.61 -11.98 -5.98
CA GLY A 472 -7.30 -11.97 -7.41
C GLY A 472 -7.50 -13.33 -8.08
N SER A 473 -7.28 -14.42 -7.34
CA SER A 473 -7.56 -15.77 -7.83
C SER A 473 -9.04 -16.00 -8.15
N ASP A 474 -9.96 -15.32 -7.47
CA ASP A 474 -11.39 -15.39 -7.79
C ASP A 474 -11.72 -14.61 -9.06
N LEU A 475 -11.07 -13.46 -9.28
CA LEU A 475 -11.19 -12.69 -10.53
C LEU A 475 -10.62 -13.46 -11.74
N VAL A 476 -9.50 -14.16 -11.57
CA VAL A 476 -8.92 -15.01 -12.64
C VAL A 476 -9.79 -16.23 -12.94
N ALA A 477 -10.46 -16.80 -11.93
CA ALA A 477 -11.31 -17.97 -12.10
C ALA A 477 -12.73 -17.64 -12.61
N ASP A 478 -13.09 -16.36 -12.61
CA ASP A 478 -14.40 -15.85 -13.01
C ASP A 478 -14.62 -16.02 -14.53
N ALA A 479 -15.51 -16.95 -14.90
CA ALA A 479 -15.57 -17.41 -16.29
C ALA A 479 -16.01 -16.34 -17.31
N ASP A 480 -16.76 -15.34 -16.88
CA ASP A 480 -17.26 -14.25 -17.72
C ASP A 480 -16.52 -12.91 -17.49
N HIS A 481 -15.55 -12.89 -16.56
CA HIS A 481 -14.79 -11.71 -16.14
C HIS A 481 -15.68 -10.48 -15.93
N ARG A 482 -16.69 -10.63 -15.08
CA ARG A 482 -17.71 -9.61 -14.82
C ARG A 482 -18.01 -9.49 -13.34
N ILE A 483 -17.75 -8.31 -12.79
CA ILE A 483 -18.18 -7.94 -11.45
C ILE A 483 -19.62 -7.48 -11.51
N GLU A 484 -20.46 -7.98 -10.62
CA GLU A 484 -21.79 -7.44 -10.35
C GLU A 484 -21.85 -6.90 -8.93
N VAL A 485 -22.35 -5.69 -8.75
CA VAL A 485 -22.56 -5.10 -7.43
C VAL A 485 -24.03 -4.83 -7.19
N ARG A 486 -24.48 -5.05 -5.95
CA ARG A 486 -25.80 -4.65 -5.45
C ARG A 486 -25.63 -3.85 -4.15
N VAL A 487 -26.33 -2.74 -4.04
CA VAL A 487 -26.59 -2.06 -2.76
C VAL A 487 -28.00 -2.40 -2.28
N GLU A 488 -28.14 -2.64 -0.98
CA GLU A 488 -29.40 -2.93 -0.31
C GLU A 488 -29.64 -1.93 0.83
N SER A 489 -30.77 -1.23 0.74
CA SER A 489 -31.22 -0.24 1.71
C SER A 489 -32.55 -0.69 2.31
N VAL A 490 -32.79 -0.34 3.56
CA VAL A 490 -34.08 -0.57 4.24
C VAL A 490 -34.46 0.72 4.93
N ASP A 491 -35.67 1.22 4.69
CA ASP A 491 -36.16 2.42 5.37
C ASP A 491 -36.58 2.13 6.82
N ALA A 492 -37.09 3.15 7.51
CA ALA A 492 -37.51 3.02 8.90
C ALA A 492 -38.76 2.12 9.09
N ALA A 493 -39.62 2.01 8.07
CA ALA A 493 -40.82 1.18 8.09
C ALA A 493 -40.53 -0.28 7.69
N GLY A 494 -39.30 -0.57 7.23
CA GLY A 494 -38.88 -1.91 6.80
C GLY A 494 -39.08 -2.19 5.32
N ASN A 495 -39.36 -1.19 4.48
CA ASN A 495 -39.44 -1.38 3.03
C ASN A 495 -38.03 -1.56 2.43
N PRO A 496 -37.79 -2.61 1.62
CA PRO A 496 -36.49 -2.85 1.01
C PRO A 496 -36.32 -2.10 -0.32
N GLY A 497 -35.15 -1.51 -0.52
CA GLY A 497 -34.71 -0.89 -1.77
C GLY A 497 -33.40 -1.49 -2.25
N THR A 498 -33.24 -1.64 -3.56
CA THR A 498 -31.99 -2.18 -4.14
C THR A 498 -31.61 -1.48 -5.43
N ALA A 499 -30.31 -1.34 -5.68
CA ALA A 499 -29.77 -0.95 -6.98
C ALA A 499 -28.57 -1.84 -7.33
N THR A 500 -28.34 -2.00 -8.63
CA THR A 500 -27.26 -2.86 -9.15
C THR A 500 -26.45 -2.14 -10.21
N ASP A 501 -25.17 -2.47 -10.29
CA ASP A 501 -24.30 -2.10 -11.40
C ASP A 501 -23.34 -3.25 -11.73
N SER A 502 -22.62 -3.14 -12.84
CA SER A 502 -21.72 -4.20 -13.29
C SER A 502 -20.56 -3.67 -14.11
N LEU A 503 -19.41 -4.33 -13.99
CA LEU A 503 -18.19 -3.96 -14.70
C LEU A 503 -17.52 -5.21 -15.26
N SER A 504 -17.25 -5.21 -16.57
CA SER A 504 -16.41 -6.23 -17.18
C SER A 504 -14.94 -5.84 -17.09
N TYR A 505 -14.07 -6.84 -16.95
CA TYR A 505 -12.61 -6.70 -16.90
C TYR A 505 -11.93 -7.78 -17.76
N GLY A 506 -10.64 -7.63 -18.01
CA GLY A 506 -9.82 -8.64 -18.66
C GLY A 506 -8.81 -9.25 -17.68
N VAL A 507 -8.19 -10.35 -18.09
CA VAL A 507 -7.12 -11.01 -17.34
C VAL A 507 -5.95 -11.23 -18.28
N ASP A 508 -4.79 -10.71 -17.93
CA ASP A 508 -3.54 -10.95 -18.64
C ASP A 508 -2.41 -11.15 -17.63
N THR A 509 -2.12 -12.41 -17.35
CA THR A 509 -1.03 -12.84 -16.47
C THR A 509 0.21 -13.25 -17.25
N SER A 510 0.27 -12.94 -18.56
CA SER A 510 1.41 -13.29 -19.40
C SER A 510 2.62 -12.42 -19.06
N VAL A 511 3.74 -13.07 -18.78
CA VAL A 511 5.03 -12.43 -18.54
C VAL A 511 5.79 -12.35 -19.86
N PRO A 512 6.29 -11.17 -20.27
CA PRO A 512 7.15 -11.05 -21.45
C PRO A 512 8.40 -11.91 -21.33
N VAL A 513 8.88 -12.45 -22.45
CA VAL A 513 10.12 -13.24 -22.53
C VAL A 513 11.12 -12.53 -23.45
N PRO A 514 11.81 -11.47 -22.97
CA PRO A 514 12.86 -10.81 -23.74
C PRO A 514 14.10 -11.70 -23.85
N THR A 515 15.00 -11.37 -24.77
CA THR A 515 16.38 -11.89 -24.83
C THR A 515 17.36 -10.73 -24.95
N ILE A 516 18.57 -10.89 -24.44
CA ILE A 516 19.69 -9.95 -24.58
C ILE A 516 20.95 -10.74 -24.93
N ASP A 517 21.81 -10.15 -25.76
CA ASP A 517 23.08 -10.69 -26.24
C ASP A 517 24.07 -9.52 -26.32
N LEU A 518 25.12 -9.53 -25.50
CA LEU A 518 26.24 -8.60 -25.61
C LEU A 518 27.10 -8.96 -26.82
N ASP A 519 27.69 -7.96 -27.47
CA ASP A 519 28.67 -8.25 -28.52
C ASP A 519 29.90 -8.91 -27.88
N ALA A 520 30.39 -10.00 -28.48
CA ALA A 520 31.42 -10.88 -27.92
C ALA A 520 32.83 -10.27 -27.79
N VAL A 521 33.00 -8.97 -28.09
CA VAL A 521 34.26 -8.26 -27.91
C VAL A 521 33.97 -6.88 -27.33
N VAL A 522 34.63 -6.54 -26.22
CA VAL A 522 34.62 -5.22 -25.63
C VAL A 522 35.72 -4.38 -26.28
N THR A 523 35.36 -3.36 -27.05
CA THR A 523 36.26 -2.65 -27.99
C THR A 523 36.65 -3.54 -29.19
N ALA A 524 37.67 -3.13 -29.96
CA ALA A 524 38.04 -3.81 -31.21
C ALA A 524 38.86 -5.10 -30.99
N ASP A 525 39.52 -5.21 -29.85
CA ASP A 525 40.47 -6.27 -29.51
C ASP A 525 40.18 -6.96 -28.18
N ASP A 526 39.05 -6.65 -27.55
CA ASP A 526 38.60 -7.24 -26.28
C ASP A 526 39.51 -6.91 -25.08
N ILE A 527 40.32 -5.85 -25.21
CA ILE A 527 41.27 -5.41 -24.19
C ILE A 527 41.14 -3.91 -23.99
N ILE A 528 40.91 -3.47 -22.74
CA ILE A 528 40.92 -2.06 -22.39
C ILE A 528 42.35 -1.56 -22.26
N ASN A 529 42.74 -0.63 -23.15
CA ASN A 529 44.05 0.01 -23.16
C ASN A 529 44.08 1.34 -22.35
N ILE A 530 45.25 1.98 -22.26
CA ILE A 530 45.44 3.26 -21.52
C ILE A 530 44.50 4.36 -22.00
N ALA A 531 44.27 4.46 -23.31
CA ALA A 531 43.43 5.52 -23.88
C ALA A 531 41.94 5.28 -23.60
N GLU A 532 41.50 4.03 -23.72
CA GLU A 532 40.14 3.59 -23.43
C GLU A 532 39.83 3.70 -21.93
N ALA A 533 40.76 3.28 -21.07
CA ALA A 533 40.67 3.44 -19.63
C ALA A 533 40.48 4.90 -19.18
N ALA A 534 40.98 5.87 -19.96
CA ALA A 534 40.87 7.29 -19.67
C ALA A 534 39.58 7.95 -20.23
N GLY A 535 38.82 7.24 -21.07
CA GLY A 535 37.63 7.76 -21.76
C GLY A 535 36.37 6.95 -21.46
N ASP A 536 35.36 7.13 -22.31
CA ASP A 536 34.16 6.29 -22.31
C ASP A 536 34.28 5.21 -23.39
N VAL A 537 33.90 3.99 -23.04
CA VAL A 537 33.86 2.83 -23.92
C VAL A 537 32.40 2.50 -24.25
N ALA A 538 32.06 2.47 -25.53
CA ALA A 538 30.72 2.11 -25.97
C ALA A 538 30.56 0.59 -25.95
N ILE A 539 29.77 0.08 -25.02
CA ILE A 539 29.40 -1.34 -24.94
C ILE A 539 28.14 -1.56 -25.77
N THR A 540 28.20 -2.53 -26.67
CA THR A 540 27.15 -2.79 -27.67
C THR A 540 26.59 -4.20 -27.53
N GLY A 541 25.40 -4.39 -28.09
CA GLY A 541 24.73 -5.68 -28.13
C GLY A 541 23.36 -5.57 -28.77
N SER A 542 22.60 -6.65 -28.69
CA SER A 542 21.26 -6.76 -29.26
C SER A 542 20.26 -7.35 -28.27
N THR A 543 18.99 -7.11 -28.54
CA THR A 543 17.86 -7.66 -27.81
C THR A 543 16.87 -8.32 -28.76
N GLY A 544 16.04 -9.21 -28.23
CA GLY A 544 15.04 -9.96 -28.99
C GLY A 544 13.90 -10.47 -28.11
N GLY A 545 13.17 -11.46 -28.63
CA GLY A 545 11.97 -11.97 -27.96
C GLY A 545 10.90 -10.88 -27.85
N ASP A 546 10.38 -10.69 -26.64
CA ASP A 546 9.38 -9.64 -26.35
C ASP A 546 9.98 -8.28 -25.99
N ALA A 547 11.30 -8.11 -26.08
CA ALA A 547 11.93 -6.79 -25.96
C ALA A 547 11.50 -5.88 -27.11
N ARG A 548 11.21 -4.61 -26.81
CA ARG A 548 10.73 -3.61 -27.76
C ARG A 548 11.57 -2.33 -27.70
N PRO A 549 11.55 -1.53 -28.77
CA PRO A 549 12.21 -0.23 -28.77
C PRO A 549 11.74 0.64 -27.60
N GLY A 550 12.68 1.19 -26.84
CA GLY A 550 12.41 1.95 -25.62
C GLY A 550 12.42 1.16 -24.33
N ASP A 551 12.50 -0.18 -24.36
CA ASP A 551 12.78 -0.97 -23.17
C ASP A 551 14.19 -0.64 -22.65
N VAL A 552 14.38 -0.73 -21.33
CA VAL A 552 15.62 -0.33 -20.66
C VAL A 552 16.59 -1.51 -20.62
N VAL A 553 17.82 -1.25 -21.07
CA VAL A 553 18.98 -2.12 -20.87
C VAL A 553 19.84 -1.50 -19.78
N THR A 554 20.25 -2.30 -18.79
CA THR A 554 21.17 -1.89 -17.72
C THR A 554 22.42 -2.73 -17.82
N LEU A 555 23.58 -2.09 -17.88
CA LEU A 555 24.88 -2.72 -17.72
C LEU A 555 25.39 -2.46 -16.32
N THR A 556 25.83 -3.49 -15.62
CA THR A 556 26.47 -3.36 -14.32
C THR A 556 27.96 -3.62 -14.50
N VAL A 557 28.78 -2.61 -14.16
CA VAL A 557 30.24 -2.66 -14.25
C VAL A 557 30.81 -2.03 -12.99
N ASN A 558 31.72 -2.70 -12.27
CA ASN A 558 32.26 -2.22 -11.00
C ASN A 558 31.16 -1.86 -9.97
N GLY A 559 30.03 -2.56 -10.02
CA GLY A 559 28.85 -2.29 -9.20
C GLY A 559 28.10 -0.98 -9.53
N VAL A 560 28.42 -0.33 -10.65
CA VAL A 560 27.74 0.86 -11.16
C VAL A 560 26.81 0.48 -12.31
N ASP A 561 25.58 0.97 -12.25
CA ASP A 561 24.57 0.74 -13.28
C ASP A 561 24.60 1.82 -14.37
N TYR A 562 24.77 1.38 -15.60
CA TYR A 562 24.75 2.18 -16.83
C TYR A 562 23.51 1.82 -17.64
N ALA A 563 22.58 2.77 -17.79
CA ALA A 563 21.32 2.54 -18.48
C ALA A 563 21.32 3.08 -19.91
N GLY A 564 20.72 2.30 -20.82
CA GLY A 564 20.39 2.70 -22.18
C GLY A 564 19.05 2.14 -22.61
N LEU A 565 18.67 2.44 -23.85
CA LEU A 565 17.40 1.99 -24.42
C LEU A 565 17.65 1.07 -25.62
N VAL A 566 16.78 0.08 -25.76
CA VAL A 566 16.67 -0.72 -26.98
C VAL A 566 16.26 0.19 -28.14
N ARG A 567 17.00 0.13 -29.25
CA ARG A 567 16.72 0.90 -30.48
C ARG A 567 15.66 0.20 -31.35
N ALA A 568 15.20 0.91 -32.38
CA ALA A 568 14.18 0.42 -33.31
C ALA A 568 14.57 -0.87 -34.05
N ASP A 569 15.86 -1.14 -34.19
CA ASP A 569 16.43 -2.34 -34.82
C ASP A 569 16.77 -3.46 -33.83
N GLY A 570 16.49 -3.27 -32.53
CA GLY A 570 16.80 -4.22 -31.46
C GLY A 570 18.20 -4.05 -30.86
N SER A 571 19.06 -3.18 -31.41
CA SER A 571 20.40 -2.92 -30.86
C SER A 571 20.39 -2.00 -29.64
N PHE A 572 21.45 -2.05 -28.83
CA PHE A 572 21.76 -1.01 -27.84
C PHE A 572 23.26 -0.65 -27.89
N SER A 573 23.58 0.53 -27.36
CA SER A 573 24.97 0.99 -27.20
C SER A 573 24.98 1.96 -26.03
N ILE A 574 25.74 1.60 -25.00
CA ILE A 574 25.78 2.28 -23.71
C ILE A 574 27.24 2.62 -23.44
N ASN A 575 27.51 3.90 -23.19
CA ASN A 575 28.85 4.34 -22.82
C ASN A 575 29.10 4.02 -21.35
N VAL A 576 30.14 3.24 -21.10
CA VAL A 576 30.66 2.90 -19.76
C VAL A 576 31.97 3.65 -19.58
N ALA A 577 32.21 4.21 -18.40
CA ALA A 577 33.49 4.85 -18.12
C ALA A 577 34.61 3.80 -18.12
N GLY A 578 35.67 4.02 -18.89
CA GLY A 578 36.82 3.12 -18.95
C GLY A 578 37.49 2.92 -17.59
N ALA A 579 37.43 3.92 -16.72
CA ALA A 579 37.92 3.81 -15.35
C ALA A 579 37.13 2.78 -14.52
N ASP A 580 35.82 2.63 -14.77
CA ASP A 580 35.01 1.60 -14.12
C ASP A 580 35.32 0.22 -14.69
N LEU A 581 35.52 0.09 -16.01
CA LEU A 581 35.99 -1.16 -16.60
C LEU A 581 37.35 -1.60 -16.02
N VAL A 582 38.27 -0.65 -15.77
CA VAL A 582 39.56 -0.96 -15.14
C VAL A 582 39.44 -1.33 -13.66
N ALA A 583 38.47 -0.74 -12.95
CA ALA A 583 38.27 -0.96 -11.52
C ALA A 583 37.41 -2.18 -11.21
N ASP A 584 36.67 -2.68 -12.20
CA ASP A 584 35.83 -3.85 -12.11
C ASP A 584 36.62 -5.07 -11.67
N ALA A 585 36.17 -5.79 -10.65
CA ALA A 585 37.05 -6.75 -9.97
C ALA A 585 37.18 -8.08 -10.72
N ASP A 586 36.17 -8.47 -11.48
CA ASP A 586 36.09 -9.71 -12.25
C ASP A 586 36.24 -9.51 -13.76
N HIS A 587 36.25 -8.25 -14.22
CA HIS A 587 36.30 -7.85 -15.63
C HIS A 587 35.18 -8.51 -16.45
N VAL A 588 33.96 -8.45 -15.92
CA VAL A 588 32.75 -8.97 -16.56
C VAL A 588 31.68 -7.89 -16.58
N ILE A 589 31.15 -7.60 -17.76
CA ILE A 589 30.01 -6.71 -17.92
C ILE A 589 28.75 -7.55 -17.80
N ASP A 590 27.95 -7.32 -16.77
CA ASP A 590 26.63 -7.93 -16.65
C ASP A 590 25.59 -7.04 -17.32
N ALA A 591 24.79 -7.59 -18.22
CA ALA A 591 23.71 -6.89 -18.90
C ALA A 591 22.35 -7.45 -18.48
N THR A 592 21.38 -6.56 -18.31
CA THR A 592 19.97 -6.90 -18.11
C THR A 592 19.08 -6.10 -19.03
N VAL A 593 18.04 -6.73 -19.58
CA VAL A 593 16.93 -6.02 -20.23
C VAL A 593 15.63 -6.35 -19.51
N VAL A 594 14.81 -5.34 -19.30
CA VAL A 594 13.47 -5.49 -18.72
C VAL A 594 12.41 -5.03 -19.70
N ALA A 595 11.51 -5.94 -20.07
CA ALA A 595 10.34 -5.66 -20.89
C ALA A 595 9.07 -5.72 -20.04
N VAL A 596 8.14 -4.79 -20.25
CA VAL A 596 6.89 -4.72 -19.47
C VAL A 596 5.69 -4.89 -20.39
N SER A 597 4.80 -5.84 -20.08
CA SER A 597 3.57 -6.06 -20.87
C SER A 597 2.61 -4.86 -20.78
N ALA A 598 1.58 -4.84 -21.61
CA ALA A 598 0.55 -3.79 -21.54
C ALA A 598 -0.18 -3.76 -20.19
N SER A 599 -0.28 -4.90 -19.52
CA SER A 599 -0.89 -5.08 -18.20
C SER A 599 0.10 -4.89 -17.04
N GLY A 600 1.33 -4.45 -17.33
CA GLY A 600 2.33 -4.19 -16.31
C GLY A 600 3.14 -5.40 -15.83
N ASN A 601 3.03 -6.57 -16.47
CA ASN A 601 3.84 -7.74 -16.08
C ASN A 601 5.30 -7.55 -16.54
N PRO A 602 6.30 -7.59 -15.64
CA PRO A 602 7.70 -7.46 -16.01
C PRO A 602 8.31 -8.81 -16.42
N GLY A 603 9.02 -8.82 -17.54
CA GLY A 603 9.89 -9.89 -18.01
C GLY A 603 11.34 -9.42 -18.06
N MET A 604 12.27 -10.30 -17.73
CA MET A 604 13.70 -9.97 -17.64
C MET A 604 14.55 -11.02 -18.35
N ALA A 605 15.61 -10.56 -19.00
CA ALA A 605 16.71 -11.40 -19.47
C ALA A 605 18.04 -10.80 -19.07
N THR A 606 19.03 -11.67 -18.90
CA THR A 606 20.39 -11.34 -18.47
C THR A 606 21.38 -11.94 -19.46
N ASP A 607 22.50 -11.27 -19.66
CA ASP A 607 23.68 -11.80 -20.35
C ASP A 607 24.95 -11.21 -19.73
N SER A 608 26.11 -11.78 -19.99
CA SER A 608 27.38 -11.32 -19.42
C SER A 608 28.54 -11.54 -20.39
N GLU A 609 29.42 -10.56 -20.54
CA GLU A 609 30.61 -10.68 -21.39
C GLU A 609 31.88 -10.30 -20.63
N GLY A 610 32.93 -11.10 -20.79
CA GLY A 610 34.22 -10.86 -20.14
C GLY A 610 35.15 -10.02 -21.02
N TYR A 611 36.12 -9.33 -20.43
CA TYR A 611 37.11 -8.56 -21.18
C TYR A 611 38.49 -8.55 -20.52
N GLY A 612 39.51 -8.20 -21.30
CA GLY A 612 40.88 -8.00 -20.83
C GLY A 612 41.18 -6.55 -20.46
N ILE A 613 42.24 -6.35 -19.67
CA ILE A 613 42.79 -5.02 -19.39
C ILE A 613 44.31 -5.08 -19.57
N ASP A 614 44.83 -4.14 -20.34
CA ASP A 614 46.26 -3.85 -20.39
C ASP A 614 46.47 -2.34 -20.43
N VAL A 615 46.70 -1.75 -19.26
CA VAL A 615 46.98 -0.32 -19.10
C VAL A 615 48.46 -0.05 -18.81
N THR A 616 49.35 -0.98 -19.19
CA THR A 616 50.78 -0.85 -18.93
C THR A 616 51.51 -0.44 -20.20
N ALA A 617 52.04 0.78 -20.23
CA ALA A 617 52.83 1.23 -21.38
C ALA A 617 54.13 0.42 -21.49
N PRO A 618 54.55 0.02 -22.70
CA PRO A 618 55.84 -0.62 -22.92
C PRO A 618 56.99 0.34 -22.60
N VAL A 619 58.11 -0.19 -22.08
CA VAL A 619 59.29 0.55 -21.65
C VAL A 619 60.49 0.20 -22.54
N PRO A 620 60.61 0.81 -23.74
CA PRO A 620 61.76 0.60 -24.60
C PRO A 620 63.01 1.30 -24.03
N THR A 621 64.19 0.84 -24.45
CA THR A 621 65.48 1.52 -24.23
C THR A 621 66.10 1.88 -25.57
N LEU A 622 66.84 2.99 -25.64
CA LEU A 622 67.51 3.44 -26.86
C LEU A 622 68.92 3.96 -26.54
N THR A 623 69.92 3.54 -27.30
CA THR A 623 71.30 4.03 -27.23
C THR A 623 71.83 4.34 -28.62
N LEU A 624 72.71 5.32 -28.74
CA LEU A 624 73.55 5.53 -29.91
C LEU A 624 74.89 4.82 -29.67
N ASP A 625 75.59 4.45 -30.74
CA ASP A 625 76.97 3.98 -30.64
C ASP A 625 77.89 5.16 -30.26
N ALA A 626 78.98 4.86 -29.55
CA ALA A 626 79.79 5.88 -28.89
C ALA A 626 80.41 6.94 -29.81
N ASN A 627 80.60 6.63 -31.09
CA ASN A 627 81.18 7.55 -32.07
C ASN A 627 80.27 7.62 -33.30
N VAL A 628 80.00 8.83 -33.79
CA VAL A 628 79.20 9.07 -35.01
C VAL A 628 79.95 8.66 -36.28
N THR A 629 81.26 8.92 -36.30
CA THR A 629 82.24 8.43 -37.30
C THR A 629 83.23 7.50 -36.61
N ALA A 630 84.30 7.04 -37.29
CA ALA A 630 85.25 6.13 -36.65
C ALA A 630 85.97 6.76 -35.43
N ASP A 631 86.16 8.07 -35.45
CA ASP A 631 86.88 8.89 -34.48
C ASP A 631 86.02 9.98 -33.81
N ASP A 632 84.71 9.97 -34.07
CA ASP A 632 83.73 10.94 -33.55
C ASP A 632 83.96 12.40 -34.01
N VAL A 633 84.71 12.55 -35.10
CA VAL A 633 84.95 13.81 -35.80
C VAL A 633 84.47 13.67 -37.24
N VAL A 634 83.58 14.56 -37.69
CA VAL A 634 83.16 14.61 -39.09
C VAL A 634 84.17 15.43 -39.87
N ASN A 635 84.94 14.75 -40.71
CA ASN A 635 85.98 15.35 -41.55
C ASN A 635 85.46 15.82 -42.92
N ILE A 636 86.33 16.42 -43.76
CA ILE A 636 85.97 16.91 -45.11
C ILE A 636 85.37 15.81 -45.99
N ALA A 637 85.94 14.59 -45.94
CA ALA A 637 85.50 13.49 -46.79
C ALA A 637 84.13 12.94 -46.34
N GLU A 638 83.92 12.83 -45.03
CA GLU A 638 82.67 12.39 -44.43
C GLU A 638 81.58 13.44 -44.62
N ALA A 639 81.88 14.73 -44.45
CA ALA A 639 80.98 15.84 -44.73
C ALA A 639 80.50 15.88 -46.19
N ALA A 640 81.33 15.45 -47.14
CA ALA A 640 80.96 15.34 -48.55
C ALA A 640 80.16 14.07 -48.89
N GLY A 641 80.09 13.10 -47.97
CA GLY A 641 79.54 11.78 -48.18
C GLY A 641 78.25 11.50 -47.40
N THR A 642 78.10 10.25 -46.97
CA THR A 642 76.99 9.78 -46.15
C THR A 642 77.57 9.04 -44.95
N VAL A 643 77.14 9.41 -43.76
CA VAL A 643 77.54 8.79 -42.50
C VAL A 643 76.42 7.86 -42.04
N ALA A 644 76.80 6.68 -41.56
CA ALA A 644 75.85 5.74 -40.98
C ALA A 644 75.83 5.94 -39.48
N VAL A 645 74.79 6.59 -38.96
CA VAL A 645 74.56 6.71 -37.52
C VAL A 645 73.94 5.40 -37.04
N THR A 646 74.58 4.74 -36.08
CA THR A 646 74.19 3.44 -35.56
C THR A 646 73.92 3.49 -34.07
N GLY A 647 73.21 2.48 -33.58
CA GLY A 647 72.90 2.33 -32.17
C GLY A 647 72.10 1.07 -31.91
N SER A 648 71.55 0.96 -30.70
CA SER A 648 70.74 -0.18 -30.28
C SER A 648 69.46 0.25 -29.58
N ALA A 649 68.41 -0.56 -29.75
CA ALA A 649 67.16 -0.48 -29.05
C ALA A 649 66.90 -1.80 -28.30
N GLY A 650 66.27 -1.72 -27.14
CA GLY A 650 66.02 -2.86 -26.26
C GLY A 650 64.84 -2.61 -25.33
N GLY A 651 64.77 -3.32 -24.20
CA GLY A 651 63.57 -3.32 -23.36
C GLY A 651 62.40 -3.90 -24.13
N ASP A 652 61.28 -3.17 -24.17
CA ASP A 652 60.08 -3.57 -24.92
C ASP A 652 60.08 -3.11 -26.39
N ALA A 653 61.20 -2.60 -26.91
CA ALA A 653 61.33 -2.28 -28.33
C ALA A 653 61.22 -3.55 -29.20
N LEU A 654 60.46 -3.46 -30.29
CA LEU A 654 60.21 -4.53 -31.24
C LEU A 654 60.91 -4.28 -32.58
N PRO A 655 61.32 -5.35 -33.30
CA PRO A 655 61.80 -5.21 -34.66
C PRO A 655 60.77 -4.53 -35.57
N GLY A 656 61.20 -3.52 -36.31
CA GLY A 656 60.33 -2.69 -37.15
C GLY A 656 59.91 -1.37 -36.52
N ASP A 657 60.08 -1.20 -35.20
CA ASP A 657 59.82 0.07 -34.53
C ASP A 657 60.64 1.20 -35.13
N GLN A 658 60.03 2.39 -35.24
CA GLN A 658 60.64 3.51 -35.92
C GLN A 658 61.59 4.27 -34.99
N VAL A 659 62.84 4.43 -35.42
CA VAL A 659 63.83 5.32 -34.80
C VAL A 659 63.90 6.61 -35.62
N ARG A 660 63.83 7.75 -34.93
CA ARG A 660 64.02 9.09 -35.48
C ARG A 660 65.33 9.67 -34.96
N LEU A 661 66.15 10.23 -35.85
CA LEU A 661 67.28 11.10 -35.50
C LEU A 661 66.94 12.53 -35.89
N ASP A 662 67.18 13.48 -35.01
CA ASP A 662 67.11 14.91 -35.29
C ASP A 662 68.54 15.47 -35.37
N ILE A 663 68.91 15.94 -36.56
CA ILE A 663 70.26 16.43 -36.91
C ILE A 663 70.09 17.70 -37.76
N ASN A 664 70.72 18.81 -37.38
CA ASN A 664 70.58 20.10 -38.07
C ASN A 664 69.10 20.52 -38.28
N GLY A 665 68.24 20.21 -37.30
CA GLY A 665 66.79 20.46 -37.36
C GLY A 665 66.02 19.62 -38.40
N GLN A 666 66.66 18.61 -39.01
CA GLN A 666 66.04 17.65 -39.93
C GLN A 666 65.84 16.30 -39.25
N ALA A 667 64.74 15.63 -39.59
CA ALA A 667 64.41 14.31 -39.07
C ALA A 667 64.79 13.20 -40.07
N TYR A 668 65.61 12.25 -39.63
CA TYR A 668 65.97 11.04 -40.37
C TYR A 668 65.36 9.83 -39.68
N PHE A 669 64.90 8.86 -40.47
CA PHE A 669 64.18 7.71 -39.94
C PHE A 669 64.85 6.40 -40.31
N GLY A 670 64.80 5.45 -39.38
CA GLY A 670 65.16 4.06 -39.59
C GLY A 670 64.26 3.15 -38.77
N GLN A 671 64.58 1.87 -38.76
CA GLN A 671 63.85 0.87 -37.98
C GLN A 671 64.81 0.05 -37.14
N VAL A 672 64.31 -0.42 -36.00
CA VAL A 672 64.98 -1.43 -35.17
C VAL A 672 65.02 -2.75 -35.95
N ALA A 673 66.20 -3.32 -36.11
CA ALA A 673 66.41 -4.62 -36.74
C ALA A 673 66.09 -5.78 -35.78
N ALA A 674 66.04 -7.00 -36.31
CA ALA A 674 65.71 -8.19 -35.52
C ALA A 674 66.70 -8.50 -34.38
N ASP A 675 67.92 -7.98 -34.44
CA ASP A 675 68.94 -8.10 -33.40
C ASP A 675 68.96 -6.92 -32.41
N GLY A 676 68.02 -5.98 -32.53
CA GLY A 676 67.94 -4.77 -31.71
C GLY A 676 68.82 -3.61 -32.20
N SER A 677 69.63 -3.78 -33.26
CA SER A 677 70.42 -2.68 -33.81
C SER A 677 69.57 -1.76 -34.71
N PHE A 678 70.00 -0.51 -34.89
CA PHE A 678 69.49 0.33 -35.98
C PHE A 678 70.64 1.01 -36.72
N ARG A 679 70.40 1.35 -37.98
CA ARG A 679 71.32 2.07 -38.85
C ARG A 679 70.57 3.07 -39.69
N ILE A 680 70.92 4.35 -39.56
CA ILE A 680 70.30 5.45 -40.29
C ILE A 680 71.37 6.16 -41.10
N LEU A 681 71.17 6.24 -42.41
CA LEU A 681 72.10 6.92 -43.31
C LEU A 681 71.76 8.41 -43.34
N VAL A 682 72.72 9.24 -42.95
CA VAL A 682 72.59 10.69 -42.84
C VAL A 682 73.59 11.34 -43.80
N PRO A 683 73.20 12.34 -44.61
CA PRO A 683 74.16 13.12 -45.38
C PRO A 683 75.18 13.78 -44.46
N GLY A 684 76.47 13.60 -44.73
CA GLY A 684 77.52 14.20 -43.89
C GLY A 684 77.48 15.73 -43.87
N ALA A 685 76.92 16.34 -44.91
CA ALA A 685 76.72 17.78 -44.98
C ALA A 685 75.76 18.29 -43.90
N ASP A 686 74.77 17.47 -43.50
CA ASP A 686 73.83 17.83 -42.44
C ASP A 686 74.50 17.73 -41.07
N LEU A 687 75.34 16.71 -40.85
CA LEU A 687 76.18 16.61 -39.64
C LEU A 687 77.17 17.77 -39.55
N ALA A 688 77.86 18.09 -40.64
CA ALA A 688 78.85 19.18 -40.66
C ALA A 688 78.22 20.58 -40.48
N ALA A 689 76.95 20.73 -40.83
CA ALA A 689 76.19 21.96 -40.66
C ALA A 689 75.47 22.05 -39.30
N ASP A 690 75.50 20.99 -38.49
CA ASP A 690 74.79 20.95 -37.22
C ASP A 690 75.47 21.86 -36.18
N PRO A 691 74.83 22.97 -35.77
CA PRO A 691 75.51 24.01 -35.00
C PRO A 691 75.92 23.59 -33.58
N ASP A 692 75.27 22.58 -33.00
CA ASP A 692 75.54 22.10 -31.65
C ASP A 692 76.26 20.73 -31.61
N GLY A 693 76.50 20.13 -32.78
CA GLY A 693 77.18 18.83 -32.90
C GLY A 693 76.51 17.74 -32.07
N THR A 694 75.18 17.72 -31.96
CA THR A 694 74.45 16.73 -31.14
C THR A 694 73.40 15.99 -31.96
N ILE A 695 73.43 14.67 -31.93
CA ILE A 695 72.38 13.83 -32.51
C ILE A 695 71.37 13.51 -31.41
N ALA A 696 70.14 13.99 -31.53
CA ALA A 696 69.04 13.54 -30.69
C ALA A 696 68.32 12.36 -31.36
N ALA A 697 68.14 11.26 -30.64
CA ALA A 697 67.44 10.07 -31.11
C ALA A 697 66.17 9.81 -30.30
N ALA A 698 65.11 9.42 -30.98
CA ALA A 698 63.83 9.05 -30.38
C ALA A 698 63.30 7.75 -30.99
N LEU A 699 62.65 6.93 -30.17
CA LEU A 699 62.03 5.66 -30.53
C LEU A 699 60.61 5.64 -29.97
N THR A 700 59.67 5.13 -30.76
CA THR A 700 58.29 4.86 -30.33
C THR A 700 57.94 3.40 -30.61
N THR A 701 57.29 2.74 -29.65
CA THR A 701 56.82 1.35 -29.74
C THR A 701 55.37 1.26 -29.26
N PHE A 702 54.68 0.19 -29.62
CA PHE A 702 53.33 -0.11 -29.16
C PHE A 702 53.25 -1.58 -28.73
N ASP A 703 52.54 -1.85 -27.64
CA ASP A 703 52.24 -3.22 -27.25
C ASP A 703 51.03 -3.79 -28.04
N ALA A 704 50.57 -4.98 -27.65
CA ALA A 704 49.47 -5.67 -28.33
C ALA A 704 48.11 -4.98 -28.13
N ALA A 705 47.91 -4.28 -27.01
CA ALA A 705 46.69 -3.52 -26.70
C ALA A 705 46.72 -2.09 -27.29
N GLY A 706 47.84 -1.70 -27.91
CA GLY A 706 48.02 -0.39 -28.54
C GLY A 706 48.52 0.70 -27.58
N ASN A 707 49.04 0.35 -26.40
CA ASN A 707 49.63 1.34 -25.50
C ASN A 707 50.97 1.86 -26.06
N PRO A 708 51.19 3.18 -26.12
CA PRO A 708 52.43 3.75 -26.62
C PRO A 708 53.55 3.72 -25.58
N GLY A 709 54.73 3.31 -26.00
CA GLY A 709 56.00 3.45 -25.28
C GLY A 709 56.98 4.32 -26.06
N SER A 710 57.88 5.02 -25.36
CA SER A 710 58.91 5.82 -26.03
C SER A 710 60.22 5.85 -25.25
N ALA A 711 61.33 6.02 -25.98
CA ALA A 711 62.66 6.24 -25.44
C ALA A 711 63.37 7.33 -26.22
N THR A 712 64.19 8.12 -25.54
CA THR A 712 65.02 9.15 -26.16
C THR A 712 66.45 9.07 -25.62
N THR A 713 67.41 9.44 -26.46
CA THR A 713 68.82 9.59 -26.09
C THR A 713 69.45 10.68 -26.95
N SER A 714 70.65 11.11 -26.61
CA SER A 714 71.43 12.01 -27.44
C SER A 714 72.92 11.78 -27.22
N ASP A 715 73.70 11.86 -28.28
CA ASP A 715 75.17 11.85 -28.21
C ASP A 715 75.76 12.99 -29.05
N GLY A 716 76.89 13.50 -28.59
CA GLY A 716 77.62 14.57 -29.26
C GLY A 716 78.65 14.03 -30.24
N PHE A 717 79.04 14.85 -31.20
CA PHE A 717 80.15 14.65 -32.12
C PHE A 717 80.84 16.00 -32.38
N THR A 718 82.01 15.97 -33.00
CA THR A 718 82.70 17.20 -33.41
C THR A 718 82.84 17.28 -34.93
N VAL A 719 83.07 18.47 -35.46
CA VAL A 719 83.22 18.70 -36.89
C VAL A 719 84.56 19.39 -37.12
N ASP A 720 85.40 18.80 -37.97
CA ASP A 720 86.63 19.41 -38.44
C ASP A 720 86.71 19.26 -39.95
N THR A 721 86.23 20.28 -40.66
CA THR A 721 86.21 20.30 -42.13
C THR A 721 87.26 21.27 -42.70
N VAL A 722 88.28 21.60 -41.92
CA VAL A 722 89.35 22.52 -42.33
C VAL A 722 90.58 21.71 -42.72
N ALA A 723 91.00 21.80 -43.98
CA ALA A 723 92.23 21.14 -44.40
C ALA A 723 93.44 21.82 -43.73
N PRO A 724 94.44 21.05 -43.27
CA PRO A 724 95.62 21.64 -42.68
C PRO A 724 96.40 22.47 -43.70
N ALA A 725 96.97 23.59 -43.23
CA ALA A 725 97.70 24.54 -44.07
C ALA A 725 99.20 24.56 -43.71
N PRO A 726 100.00 23.61 -44.23
CA PRO A 726 101.44 23.64 -44.06
C PRO A 726 102.07 24.73 -44.94
N GLY A 727 103.14 25.35 -44.45
CA GLY A 727 104.00 26.24 -45.22
C GLY A 727 105.40 25.65 -45.34
N ILE A 728 105.91 25.45 -46.56
CA ILE A 728 107.23 24.88 -46.81
C ILE A 728 108.18 25.92 -47.41
N SER A 729 109.44 25.93 -46.95
CA SER A 729 110.52 26.74 -47.49
C SER A 729 111.80 25.92 -47.56
N LEU A 730 112.55 26.05 -48.65
CA LEU A 730 113.93 25.57 -48.73
C LEU A 730 114.87 26.56 -48.02
N ASP A 731 116.01 26.07 -47.55
CA ASP A 731 117.09 26.93 -47.09
C ASP A 731 117.64 27.75 -48.28
N ALA A 732 118.21 28.92 -47.97
CA ALA A 732 118.55 29.93 -48.99
C ALA A 732 119.56 29.48 -50.05
N ASN A 733 120.41 28.50 -49.74
CA ASN A 733 121.45 28.00 -50.63
C ASN A 733 121.38 26.47 -50.73
N ILE A 734 121.57 25.92 -51.93
CA ILE A 734 121.86 24.50 -52.13
C ILE A 734 123.37 24.29 -52.05
N THR A 735 123.83 23.43 -51.13
CA THR A 735 125.24 23.42 -50.66
C THR A 735 125.61 24.74 -49.95
N ALA A 736 126.89 24.93 -49.58
CA ALA A 736 127.30 26.10 -48.80
C ALA A 736 127.27 27.41 -49.62
N ASP A 737 127.42 27.34 -50.95
CA ASP A 737 127.62 28.47 -51.85
C ASP A 737 126.59 28.57 -52.98
N ASP A 738 125.51 27.78 -52.94
CA ASP A 738 124.45 27.75 -53.96
C ASP A 738 124.95 27.37 -55.36
N ILE A 739 126.06 26.62 -55.42
CA ILE A 739 126.71 26.19 -56.64
C ILE A 739 127.01 24.70 -56.52
N ILE A 740 126.62 23.91 -57.52
CA ILE A 740 126.99 22.50 -57.63
C ILE A 740 128.33 22.36 -58.35
N ASN A 741 129.39 22.02 -57.62
CA ASN A 741 130.70 21.73 -58.20
C ASN A 741 130.81 20.28 -58.71
N ILE A 742 131.91 19.94 -59.39
CA ILE A 742 132.09 18.61 -60.01
C ILE A 742 132.12 17.45 -58.99
N SER A 743 132.46 17.72 -57.73
CA SER A 743 132.43 16.72 -56.66
C SER A 743 131.01 16.48 -56.17
N GLU A 744 130.24 17.55 -55.96
CA GLU A 744 128.82 17.47 -55.58
C GLU A 744 127.97 16.85 -56.69
N ALA A 745 128.24 17.21 -57.95
CA ALA A 745 127.59 16.63 -59.14
C ALA A 745 127.76 15.10 -59.26
N GLY A 746 128.84 14.55 -58.68
CA GLY A 746 129.13 13.11 -58.68
C GLY A 746 128.65 12.37 -57.43
N GLY A 747 128.02 13.05 -56.47
CA GLY A 747 127.61 12.50 -55.18
C GLY A 747 126.15 12.81 -54.83
N LEU A 748 125.81 12.67 -53.55
CA LEU A 748 124.54 13.14 -53.00
C LEU A 748 124.71 14.55 -52.43
N VAL A 749 123.74 15.41 -52.70
CA VAL A 749 123.63 16.78 -52.19
C VAL A 749 122.42 16.83 -51.27
N THR A 750 122.66 17.10 -49.99
CA THR A 750 121.59 17.27 -49.02
C THR A 750 120.93 18.64 -49.21
N VAL A 751 119.67 18.62 -49.62
CA VAL A 751 118.81 19.80 -49.69
C VAL A 751 118.04 19.92 -48.38
N THR A 752 118.13 21.08 -47.73
CA THR A 752 117.51 21.32 -46.43
C THR A 752 116.44 22.40 -46.52
N GLY A 753 115.52 22.40 -45.57
CA GLY A 753 114.48 23.41 -45.47
C GLY A 753 113.67 23.31 -44.18
N THR A 754 112.64 24.14 -44.08
CA THR A 754 111.72 24.23 -42.95
C THR A 754 110.26 24.13 -43.38
N VAL A 755 109.46 23.51 -42.55
CA VAL A 755 108.00 23.45 -42.59
C VAL A 755 107.46 24.26 -41.41
N THR A 756 106.40 25.00 -41.65
CA THR A 756 105.70 25.88 -40.71
C THR A 756 104.19 25.67 -40.86
N GLY A 757 103.36 26.25 -39.99
CA GLY A 757 101.92 26.00 -40.02
C GLY A 757 101.56 24.64 -39.44
N GLU A 758 100.51 24.01 -39.98
CA GLU A 758 100.02 22.71 -39.53
C GLU A 758 100.74 21.58 -40.27
N PHE A 759 101.53 20.82 -39.53
CA PHE A 759 102.23 19.63 -40.01
C PHE A 759 102.47 18.66 -38.85
N ASN A 760 102.71 17.39 -39.17
CA ASN A 760 103.13 16.37 -38.23
C ASN A 760 104.58 15.95 -38.46
N PRO A 761 105.35 15.67 -37.39
CA PRO A 761 106.65 15.02 -37.54
C PRO A 761 106.51 13.70 -38.29
N GLY A 762 107.28 13.51 -39.35
CA GLY A 762 107.19 12.34 -40.22
C GLY A 762 106.46 12.57 -41.55
N ASP A 763 105.74 13.69 -41.71
CA ASP A 763 105.11 14.06 -42.99
C ASP A 763 106.12 14.07 -44.12
N GLN A 764 105.67 13.66 -45.30
CA GLN A 764 106.54 13.52 -46.46
C GLN A 764 106.74 14.87 -47.14
N VAL A 765 108.01 15.25 -47.25
CA VAL A 765 108.45 16.34 -48.13
C VAL A 765 108.98 15.71 -49.41
N THR A 766 108.43 16.15 -50.52
CA THR A 766 108.82 15.76 -51.87
C THR A 766 109.55 16.92 -52.55
N LEU A 767 110.78 16.68 -52.98
CA LEU A 767 111.53 17.59 -53.85
C LEU A 767 111.40 17.12 -55.29
N THR A 768 110.99 18.02 -56.17
CA THR A 768 110.81 17.78 -57.60
C THR A 768 111.76 18.65 -58.40
N LEU A 769 112.48 18.02 -59.33
CA LEU A 769 113.32 18.67 -60.34
C LEU A 769 112.70 18.45 -61.72
N LYS A 770 112.65 19.48 -62.57
CA LYS A 770 111.89 19.46 -63.83
C LYS A 770 112.83 19.41 -65.04
N ASN A 771 113.33 18.21 -65.34
CA ASN A 771 114.32 18.01 -66.40
C ASN A 771 113.66 17.70 -67.77
N GLY A 772 112.63 18.45 -68.18
CA GLY A 772 112.01 18.42 -69.51
C GLY A 772 111.26 17.13 -69.95
N VAL A 773 111.76 15.93 -69.61
CA VAL A 773 111.20 14.60 -69.95
C VAL A 773 111.23 13.62 -68.75
N PHE A 774 111.95 13.95 -67.66
CA PHE A 774 111.98 13.19 -66.40
C PHE A 774 111.72 14.11 -65.20
N THR A 775 110.97 13.62 -64.22
CA THR A 775 110.88 14.21 -62.88
C THR A 775 111.74 13.37 -61.94
N GLY A 776 112.85 13.94 -61.46
CA GLY A 776 113.57 13.39 -60.31
C GLY A 776 112.76 13.66 -59.06
N ILE A 777 112.46 12.63 -58.27
CA ILE A 777 111.69 12.74 -57.02
C ILE A 777 112.59 12.27 -55.89
N ALA A 778 112.88 13.15 -54.95
CA ALA A 778 113.52 12.80 -53.68
C ALA A 778 112.54 13.05 -52.55
N VAL A 779 112.36 12.05 -51.67
CA VAL A 779 111.41 12.11 -50.56
C VAL A 779 112.17 12.01 -49.25
N GLY A 780 111.84 12.86 -48.30
CA GLY A 780 112.23 12.71 -46.91
C GLY A 780 111.11 13.10 -45.97
N SER A 781 111.39 13.07 -44.67
CA SER A 781 110.42 13.38 -43.64
C SER A 781 110.77 14.69 -42.94
N VAL A 782 109.73 15.43 -42.54
CA VAL A 782 109.88 16.57 -41.63
C VAL A 782 110.16 16.07 -40.21
N GLN A 783 111.10 16.71 -39.53
CA GLN A 783 111.44 16.45 -38.14
C GLN A 783 110.51 17.23 -37.19
N ALA A 784 110.55 16.91 -35.90
CA ALA A 784 109.67 17.55 -34.91
C ALA A 784 109.93 19.05 -34.71
N ASP A 785 111.09 19.55 -35.11
CA ASP A 785 111.42 20.99 -35.10
C ASP A 785 111.03 21.70 -36.41
N GLY A 786 110.32 21.01 -37.31
CA GLY A 786 109.92 21.52 -38.62
C GLY A 786 111.01 21.47 -39.68
N ARG A 787 112.23 20.97 -39.40
CA ARG A 787 113.28 20.88 -40.43
C ARG A 787 113.17 19.60 -41.24
N PHE A 788 113.57 19.65 -42.51
CA PHE A 788 113.81 18.45 -43.31
C PHE A 788 115.18 18.51 -43.99
N ALA A 789 115.72 17.34 -44.31
CA ALA A 789 116.97 17.18 -45.04
C ALA A 789 116.79 16.00 -45.99
N ILE A 790 116.93 16.24 -47.29
CA ILE A 790 116.67 15.26 -48.34
C ILE A 790 117.90 15.20 -49.23
N ASP A 791 118.49 14.01 -49.32
CA ASP A 791 119.61 13.77 -50.23
C ASP A 791 119.09 13.63 -51.66
N VAL A 792 119.56 14.53 -52.53
CA VAL A 792 119.29 14.54 -53.96
C VAL A 792 120.58 14.16 -54.69
N ALA A 793 120.50 13.37 -55.76
CA ALA A 793 121.71 13.12 -56.57
C ALA A 793 122.18 14.42 -57.22
N GLY A 794 123.44 14.80 -57.02
CA GLY A 794 123.98 16.03 -57.60
C GLY A 794 123.97 16.01 -59.13
N SER A 795 123.95 14.83 -59.76
CA SER A 795 123.75 14.67 -61.19
C SER A 795 122.38 15.16 -61.65
N ASP A 796 121.36 15.03 -60.80
CA ASP A 796 119.98 15.42 -61.11
C ASP A 796 119.85 16.94 -61.00
N LEU A 797 120.53 17.56 -60.01
CA LEU A 797 120.63 19.02 -59.88
C LEU A 797 121.34 19.69 -61.06
N VAL A 798 122.41 19.07 -61.60
CA VAL A 798 123.16 19.61 -62.76
C VAL A 798 122.39 19.46 -64.07
N THR A 799 121.58 18.42 -64.19
CA THR A 799 120.80 18.13 -65.40
C THR A 799 119.41 18.78 -65.40
N ASP A 800 119.05 19.43 -64.29
CA ASP A 800 117.83 20.22 -64.18
C ASP A 800 117.89 21.44 -65.10
N ALA A 801 116.86 21.57 -65.93
CA ALA A 801 116.91 22.48 -67.07
C ALA A 801 116.70 23.94 -66.66
N ASP A 802 115.92 24.17 -65.61
CA ASP A 802 115.62 25.48 -65.06
C ASP A 802 116.37 25.80 -63.76
N LEU A 803 117.03 24.81 -63.16
CA LEU A 803 117.78 24.92 -61.90
C LEU A 803 116.87 25.31 -60.72
N VAL A 804 115.63 24.82 -60.72
CA VAL A 804 114.61 25.12 -59.71
C VAL A 804 114.19 23.84 -59.00
N ILE A 805 114.35 23.81 -57.68
CA ILE A 805 113.81 22.75 -56.83
C ILE A 805 112.43 23.17 -56.32
N GLU A 806 111.40 22.42 -56.70
CA GLU A 806 110.06 22.58 -56.13
C GLU A 806 109.91 21.65 -54.92
N ALA A 807 109.60 22.21 -53.76
CA ALA A 807 109.30 21.45 -52.56
C ALA A 807 107.78 21.42 -52.33
N ARG A 808 107.25 20.22 -52.06
CA ARG A 808 105.87 19.99 -51.65
C ARG A 808 105.87 19.20 -50.37
N ILE A 809 104.96 19.52 -49.46
CA ILE A 809 104.66 18.69 -48.31
C ILE A 809 103.25 18.12 -48.49
N ASP A 810 103.03 16.91 -48.00
CA ASP A 810 101.69 16.36 -47.85
C ASP A 810 101.51 16.05 -46.36
N THR A 811 100.45 16.58 -45.75
CA THR A 811 100.12 16.40 -44.33
C THR A 811 98.66 15.98 -44.16
N VAL A 812 98.36 15.38 -43.02
CA VAL A 812 97.00 14.98 -42.63
C VAL A 812 96.78 15.41 -41.19
N ASP A 813 95.71 16.14 -40.91
CA ASP A 813 95.41 16.57 -39.53
C ASP A 813 94.89 15.41 -38.66
N THR A 814 94.49 15.73 -37.43
CA THR A 814 93.98 14.73 -36.48
C THR A 814 92.60 14.17 -36.84
N ALA A 815 91.81 14.87 -37.66
CA ALA A 815 90.51 14.43 -38.16
C ALA A 815 90.61 13.66 -39.49
N GLY A 816 91.83 13.56 -40.06
CA GLY A 816 92.07 12.88 -41.32
C GLY A 816 91.94 13.77 -42.56
N ASN A 817 91.84 15.10 -42.41
CA ASN A 817 91.78 16.00 -43.55
C ASN A 817 93.16 16.11 -44.21
N PRO A 818 93.28 15.89 -45.53
CA PRO A 818 94.54 16.07 -46.25
C PRO A 818 94.82 17.55 -46.55
N GLY A 819 96.07 17.97 -46.35
CA GLY A 819 96.61 19.27 -46.75
C GLY A 819 97.96 19.13 -47.46
N ALA A 820 98.39 20.16 -48.18
CA ALA A 820 99.66 20.14 -48.94
C ALA A 820 100.27 21.53 -49.14
#